data_AF-A0A7L2J030-F1
#
_entry.id   AF-A0A7L2J030-F1
#
_cell.length_a   1.000
_cell.length_b   1.000
_cell.length_c   1.000
_cell.angle_alpha   90.00
_cell.angle_beta   90.00
_cell.angle_gamma   90.00
#
_symmetry.space_group_name_H-M   'P 1'
#
loop_
_entity.id
_entity.type
_entity.pdbx_description
1 polymer ?
#
loop_
_entity_poly.entity_id
_entity_poly.type
_entity_poly.pdbx_seq_one_letter_code
_entity_poly.pdbx_strand_id
1 'polypeptide(L)'
;QGTLVEMAVHTAAVLLCGHSPVLQPLRNLACQPHRMQGLNEPHPTWIFASFPFSAGKAVALEFSVFSCCFSQCGLPMETSHCPDCHIPIGGINHHPLQGFQQSRSHEDRTQTGHILGDVQHRRTLGMSDRGTSPVVFVLLRLLTHLAMLLGASRDPQSLGRMIKPAVDDVVSFLQQHIQEDLAQLTRTLGKSVDDTINVLHLVLSSLLQAPQQQPGQWLVQFDDVLSTKEKRNKWEQIVANTIIVPELKDLDKKLLKLNQQIQEDERISSNPIVKIVYGDPAAFLSQLPGDSHIHHSKMWSCRRRVSVENLGHVVQQKNAKDTVPLLWKFLQKENELRLVKFLPEILALQRDLVKQFQNTAEIKHCSIRDFLREPHSDVMRDLLERRVNLFLSVWNKLRSSLDTNGEIKLPKGYCDADLSMDSRLEVLLPRRQGLGLCSTALASYLIGLHNDFVHSVNRHTKEDDRYLISPSEVADLHVISYEMERDLIPLILSNCQYSMEKGGETLQDFDLERIQQQVISKFLQGKPLIMLTGIPTLVYRHDRNYEQLFSDVRSKLEQSALPSAVMNMISGELQSYSDVCDALFLTEITLGFLAMAGENAEMLLTEYIEQVLQMGDQTNPHVLQALRRCQLKHSMALWQLLCAHKSEQLLHLGRDPFADVSPDYKEELTPELTKLLHTFLVHSRLDTFLQELHEMIILKLRRVQAVEEFKPKWSLKESLLPYLDAKDPELALELEDTFPDDILLSHVTGTWKAAAVFKREHR
;
A
#
# COMPACT_ATOMS: atom_id res chain seq x y z
N GLN A 1 9.75 24.20 -28.51
CA GLN A 1 8.44 24.88 -28.67
C GLN A 1 7.82 24.59 -30.04
N GLY A 2 8.55 24.69 -31.17
CA GLY A 2 8.01 24.40 -32.51
C GLY A 2 7.32 23.04 -32.67
N THR A 3 7.97 21.95 -32.25
CA THR A 3 7.40 20.58 -32.31
C THR A 3 6.06 20.44 -31.58
N LEU A 4 5.90 21.07 -30.42
CA LEU A 4 4.65 21.03 -29.67
C LEU A 4 3.51 21.69 -30.45
N VAL A 5 3.81 22.81 -31.11
CA VAL A 5 2.86 23.52 -31.95
C VAL A 5 2.47 22.67 -33.16
N GLU A 6 3.42 22.02 -33.84
CA GLU A 6 3.13 21.13 -34.97
C GLU A 6 2.21 19.97 -34.58
N MET A 7 2.50 19.30 -33.46
CA MET A 7 1.64 18.24 -32.93
C MET A 7 0.25 18.74 -32.56
N ALA A 8 0.16 19.91 -31.90
CA ALA A 8 -1.12 20.51 -31.51
C ALA A 8 -1.94 20.94 -32.74
N VAL A 9 -1.31 21.52 -33.75
CA VAL A 9 -1.95 21.92 -35.01
C VAL A 9 -2.46 20.69 -35.77
N HIS A 10 -1.65 19.64 -35.91
CA HIS A 10 -2.09 18.40 -36.55
C HIS A 10 -3.23 17.75 -35.75
N THR A 11 -3.14 17.71 -34.43
CA THR A 11 -4.24 17.23 -33.57
C THR A 11 -5.52 18.03 -33.79
N ALA A 12 -5.44 19.36 -33.82
CA ALA A 12 -6.58 20.22 -34.09
C ALA A 12 -7.18 19.95 -35.47
N ALA A 13 -6.36 19.82 -36.51
CA ALA A 13 -6.80 19.50 -37.86
C ALA A 13 -7.55 18.14 -37.90
N VAL A 14 -7.02 17.11 -37.24
CA VAL A 14 -7.67 15.79 -37.16
C VAL A 14 -9.00 15.87 -36.41
N LEU A 15 -9.04 16.58 -35.28
CA LEU A 15 -10.27 16.73 -34.48
C LEU A 15 -11.35 17.56 -35.18
N LEU A 16 -10.97 18.52 -36.02
CA LEU A 16 -11.92 19.35 -36.78
C LEU A 16 -12.39 18.67 -38.08
N CYS A 17 -11.49 17.99 -38.80
CA CYS A 17 -11.78 17.41 -40.10
C CYS A 17 -12.23 15.94 -40.05
N GLY A 18 -11.90 15.20 -38.98
CA GLY A 18 -12.27 13.80 -38.83
C GLY A 18 -13.74 13.64 -38.47
N HIS A 19 -14.45 12.69 -39.08
CA HIS A 19 -15.88 12.47 -38.82
C HIS A 19 -16.15 11.20 -37.99
N SER A 20 -15.09 10.55 -37.51
CA SER A 20 -15.21 9.33 -36.72
C SER A 20 -15.76 9.60 -35.31
N PRO A 21 -16.75 8.82 -34.83
CA PRO A 21 -17.26 8.93 -33.46
C PRO A 21 -16.18 8.67 -32.38
N VAL A 22 -15.10 7.96 -32.72
CA VAL A 22 -13.96 7.72 -31.84
C VAL A 22 -13.24 9.01 -31.41
N LEU A 23 -13.32 10.05 -32.26
CA LEU A 23 -12.72 11.36 -31.98
C LEU A 23 -13.57 12.22 -31.06
N GLN A 24 -14.84 11.89 -30.84
CA GLN A 24 -15.77 12.77 -30.16
C GLN A 24 -15.36 13.10 -28.71
N PRO A 25 -14.87 12.15 -27.89
CA PRO A 25 -14.34 12.49 -26.56
C PRO A 25 -13.15 13.46 -26.61
N LEU A 26 -12.19 13.24 -27.51
CA LEU A 26 -11.03 14.14 -27.67
C LEU A 26 -11.46 15.51 -28.22
N ARG A 27 -12.46 15.55 -29.11
CA ARG A 27 -13.04 16.80 -29.62
C ARG A 27 -13.72 17.58 -28.51
N ASN A 28 -14.46 16.93 -27.62
CA ASN A 28 -15.08 17.58 -26.48
C ASN A 28 -14.00 18.15 -25.54
N LEU A 29 -12.92 17.42 -25.26
CA LEU A 29 -11.77 17.95 -24.49
C LEU A 29 -11.11 19.17 -25.14
N ALA A 30 -10.98 19.18 -26.47
CA ALA A 30 -10.31 20.26 -27.19
C ALA A 30 -11.19 21.49 -27.48
N CYS A 31 -12.49 21.29 -27.72
CA CYS A 31 -13.39 22.33 -28.22
C CYS A 31 -14.50 22.72 -27.24
N GLN A 32 -14.93 21.82 -26.36
CA GLN A 32 -16.03 22.04 -25.42
C GLN A 32 -15.71 21.46 -24.02
N PRO A 33 -14.65 21.92 -23.34
CA PRO A 33 -14.18 21.27 -22.10
C PRO A 33 -15.24 21.25 -20.98
N HIS A 34 -16.13 22.23 -20.93
CA HIS A 34 -17.23 22.30 -19.97
C HIS A 34 -18.18 21.08 -20.05
N ARG A 35 -18.37 20.46 -21.23
CA ARG A 35 -19.21 19.25 -21.37
C ARG A 35 -18.58 18.03 -20.68
N MET A 36 -17.28 18.08 -20.45
CA MET A 36 -16.51 17.00 -19.83
C MET A 36 -16.44 17.11 -18.30
N GLN A 37 -17.05 18.17 -17.72
CA GLN A 37 -17.06 18.42 -16.28
C GLN A 37 -18.21 17.73 -15.53
N GLY A 38 -19.24 17.28 -16.24
CA GLY A 38 -20.57 17.00 -15.67
C GLY A 38 -20.80 15.58 -15.15
N LEU A 39 -19.94 15.04 -14.28
CA LEU A 39 -20.18 13.76 -13.60
C LEU A 39 -19.73 13.86 -12.14
N ASN A 40 -20.63 14.40 -11.31
CA ASN A 40 -20.51 14.53 -9.85
C ASN A 40 -20.77 13.21 -9.10
N GLU A 41 -20.75 12.07 -9.79
CA GLU A 41 -20.70 10.74 -9.18
C GLU A 41 -19.35 10.08 -9.53
N PRO A 42 -18.82 9.20 -8.66
CA PRO A 42 -17.41 8.83 -8.67
C PRO A 42 -17.04 7.88 -9.82
N HIS A 43 -17.22 8.23 -11.11
CA HIS A 43 -17.06 7.25 -12.20
C HIS A 43 -16.39 7.65 -13.54
N PRO A 44 -16.09 8.91 -13.93
CA PRO A 44 -15.14 9.16 -15.03
C PRO A 44 -13.73 9.53 -14.56
N THR A 45 -12.88 8.53 -14.33
CA THR A 45 -11.41 8.72 -14.34
C THR A 45 -10.97 8.97 -15.78
N TRP A 46 -10.34 10.08 -16.13
CA TRP A 46 -9.69 10.24 -17.44
C TRP A 46 -8.35 9.47 -17.39
N ILE A 47 -8.29 8.33 -18.10
CA ILE A 47 -7.14 7.46 -18.44
C ILE A 47 -6.19 7.01 -17.30
N PHE A 48 -6.27 7.49 -16.06
CA PHE A 48 -5.15 7.30 -15.10
C PHE A 48 -5.45 6.57 -13.79
N ALA A 49 -6.40 5.61 -13.77
CA ALA A 49 -6.40 4.57 -12.74
C ALA A 49 -5.65 3.31 -13.22
N SER A 50 -4.51 2.99 -12.62
CA SER A 50 -3.89 1.67 -12.78
C SER A 50 -4.88 0.60 -12.30
N PHE A 51 -5.25 -0.35 -13.15
CA PHE A 51 -5.93 -1.57 -12.69
C PHE A 51 -5.60 -2.75 -13.61
N PRO A 52 -5.24 -3.92 -13.05
CA PRO A 52 -4.95 -5.12 -13.81
C PRO A 52 -6.22 -5.86 -14.27
N PHE A 53 -6.11 -6.52 -15.43
CA PHE A 53 -7.00 -7.62 -15.83
C PHE A 53 -6.30 -8.96 -15.53
N SER A 54 -7.00 -9.77 -14.74
CA SER A 54 -6.90 -11.23 -14.50
C SER A 54 -5.50 -11.89 -14.52
N ALA A 55 -4.93 -12.04 -13.32
CA ALA A 55 -4.15 -13.22 -12.95
C ALA A 55 -4.54 -13.61 -11.52
N GLY A 56 -5.36 -14.66 -11.40
CA GLY A 56 -5.91 -15.14 -10.13
C GLY A 56 -6.97 -14.20 -9.55
N LYS A 57 -8.22 -14.65 -9.43
CA LYS A 57 -9.10 -14.06 -8.42
C LYS A 57 -8.31 -14.19 -7.12
N ALA A 58 -8.00 -13.12 -6.40
CA ALA A 58 -7.71 -13.22 -4.98
C ALA A 58 -9.04 -12.89 -4.31
N VAL A 59 -9.72 -13.89 -3.74
CA VAL A 59 -10.91 -13.59 -2.94
C VAL A 59 -10.39 -13.19 -1.59
N ALA A 60 -10.50 -11.90 -1.26
CA ALA A 60 -10.38 -11.46 0.12
C ALA A 60 -11.61 -12.00 0.85
N LEU A 61 -11.37 -12.92 1.78
CA LEU A 61 -12.38 -13.30 2.75
C LEU A 61 -12.18 -12.38 3.93
N GLU A 62 -13.22 -11.60 4.21
CA GLU A 62 -13.29 -10.73 5.37
C GLU A 62 -13.99 -11.49 6.48
N PHE A 63 -13.25 -11.66 7.57
CA PHE A 63 -13.84 -11.70 8.90
C PHE A 63 -13.70 -10.29 9.46
N SER A 64 -14.64 -9.83 10.28
CA SER A 64 -14.79 -8.45 10.76
C SER A 64 -13.49 -7.65 11.00
N VAL A 65 -12.39 -8.29 11.42
CA VAL A 65 -11.10 -7.66 11.80
C VAL A 65 -9.90 -7.98 10.87
N PHE A 66 -10.00 -8.93 9.93
CA PHE A 66 -8.86 -9.37 9.09
C PHE A 66 -9.27 -9.69 7.66
N SER A 67 -8.57 -9.12 6.69
CA SER A 67 -8.60 -9.58 5.29
C SER A 67 -7.55 -10.67 5.10
N CYS A 68 -7.98 -11.90 4.84
CA CYS A 68 -7.08 -12.96 4.40
C CYS A 68 -7.07 -13.02 2.87
N CYS A 69 -5.89 -12.82 2.27
CA CYS A 69 -5.67 -12.96 0.84
C CYS A 69 -5.13 -14.36 0.54
N PHE A 70 -5.82 -15.10 -0.31
CA PHE A 70 -5.39 -16.45 -0.74
C PHE A 70 -4.66 -16.39 -2.07
N SER A 71 -3.49 -17.02 -2.17
CA SER A 71 -2.71 -17.08 -3.40
C SER A 71 -3.18 -18.19 -4.36
N GLN A 72 -2.75 -18.10 -5.62
CA GLN A 72 -2.95 -19.02 -6.75
C GLN A 72 -4.36 -19.14 -7.35
N CYS A 73 -5.39 -19.53 -6.58
CA CYS A 73 -6.77 -19.67 -7.09
C CYS A 73 -7.76 -18.65 -6.48
N GLY A 74 -7.33 -17.98 -5.39
CA GLY A 74 -8.13 -17.01 -4.65
C GLY A 74 -9.03 -17.58 -3.60
N LEU A 75 -9.09 -18.90 -3.44
CA LEU A 75 -10.01 -19.55 -2.53
C LEU A 75 -9.22 -20.37 -1.51
N PRO A 76 -9.73 -20.52 -0.28
CA PRO A 76 -9.02 -21.20 0.78
C PRO A 76 -8.93 -22.71 0.52
N MET A 77 -7.71 -23.25 0.55
CA MET A 77 -7.44 -24.69 0.38
C MET A 77 -6.83 -25.36 1.62
N GLU A 78 -6.37 -24.55 2.57
CA GLU A 78 -5.82 -24.99 3.84
C GLU A 78 -6.39 -24.14 4.97
N THR A 79 -6.37 -24.71 6.17
CA THR A 79 -6.78 -24.04 7.41
C THR A 79 -5.55 -23.70 8.23
N SER A 80 -5.51 -22.50 8.80
CA SER A 80 -4.45 -21.99 9.68
C SER A 80 -5.07 -21.20 10.83
N HIS A 81 -4.28 -20.60 11.70
CA HIS A 81 -4.76 -19.72 12.77
C HIS A 81 -4.25 -18.30 12.53
N CYS A 82 -5.10 -17.30 12.77
CA CYS A 82 -4.69 -15.91 12.70
C CYS A 82 -3.53 -15.66 13.67
N PRO A 83 -2.41 -15.08 13.24
CA PRO A 83 -1.29 -14.81 14.14
C PRO A 83 -1.60 -13.75 15.21
N ASP A 84 -2.68 -12.99 15.06
CA ASP A 84 -3.06 -11.89 15.97
C ASP A 84 -4.20 -12.26 16.94
N CYS A 85 -5.21 -13.00 16.48
CA CYS A 85 -6.35 -13.41 17.32
C CYS A 85 -6.55 -14.91 17.46
N HIS A 86 -5.69 -15.73 16.84
CA HIS A 86 -5.74 -17.20 16.84
C HIS A 86 -7.07 -17.81 16.38
N ILE A 87 -8.00 -17.01 15.83
CA ILE A 87 -9.21 -17.52 15.18
C ILE A 87 -8.78 -18.39 13.99
N PRO A 88 -9.39 -19.57 13.80
CA PRO A 88 -9.09 -20.41 12.66
C PRO A 88 -9.47 -19.67 11.35
N ILE A 89 -8.48 -19.47 10.49
CA ILE A 89 -8.56 -18.78 9.21
C ILE A 89 -8.36 -19.77 8.05
N GLY A 90 -8.86 -19.43 6.87
CA GLY A 90 -8.75 -20.30 5.70
C GLY A 90 -9.99 -21.16 5.47
N GLY A 91 -9.80 -22.42 5.08
CA GLY A 91 -10.88 -23.27 4.58
C GLY A 91 -10.39 -24.49 3.81
N ILE A 92 -11.30 -25.40 3.45
CA ILE A 92 -11.00 -26.67 2.80
C ILE A 92 -11.80 -26.75 1.50
N ASN A 93 -11.19 -27.25 0.41
CA ASN A 93 -11.85 -27.41 -0.89
C ASN A 93 -12.49 -26.12 -1.42
N HIS A 94 -11.79 -25.00 -1.34
CA HIS A 94 -12.27 -23.68 -1.75
C HIS A 94 -13.44 -23.11 -0.92
N HIS A 95 -13.80 -23.75 0.20
CA HIS A 95 -14.89 -23.31 1.07
C HIS A 95 -14.31 -22.64 2.32
N PRO A 96 -14.61 -21.35 2.58
CA PRO A 96 -14.19 -20.68 3.80
C PRO A 96 -14.76 -21.32 5.06
N LEU A 97 -14.04 -21.19 6.16
CA LEU A 97 -14.55 -21.47 7.50
C LEU A 97 -15.74 -20.53 7.84
N GLN A 98 -16.59 -20.98 8.76
CA GLN A 98 -17.86 -20.32 9.08
C GLN A 98 -17.63 -18.90 9.64
N GLY A 99 -18.36 -17.91 9.09
CA GLY A 99 -18.29 -16.49 9.48
C GLY A 99 -17.38 -15.62 8.60
N PHE A 100 -16.54 -16.21 7.75
CA PHE A 100 -15.86 -15.48 6.68
C PHE A 100 -16.84 -15.17 5.54
N GLN A 101 -17.04 -13.88 5.25
CA GLN A 101 -17.81 -13.46 4.10
C GLN A 101 -16.87 -13.01 2.99
N GLN A 102 -17.25 -13.30 1.75
CA GLN A 102 -16.56 -12.74 0.60
C GLN A 102 -16.77 -11.22 0.63
N SER A 103 -15.68 -10.47 0.76
CA SER A 103 -15.73 -9.00 0.72
C SER A 103 -16.44 -8.58 -0.56
N ARG A 104 -17.59 -7.93 -0.41
CA ARG A 104 -18.31 -7.29 -1.53
C ARG A 104 -17.77 -5.90 -1.81
N SER A 105 -16.89 -5.36 -0.98
CA SER A 105 -16.32 -4.02 -1.15
C SER A 105 -15.15 -4.03 -2.14
N HIS A 106 -15.45 -4.35 -3.40
CA HIS A 106 -14.77 -3.67 -4.50
C HIS A 106 -15.40 -2.27 -4.64
N GLU A 107 -15.33 -1.43 -3.60
CA GLU A 107 -15.60 -0.01 -3.79
C GLU A 107 -14.49 0.54 -4.68
N ASP A 108 -14.87 0.89 -5.91
CA ASP A 108 -13.98 1.44 -6.92
C ASP A 108 -13.38 2.75 -6.40
N ARG A 109 -12.16 2.70 -5.86
CA ARG A 109 -11.42 3.87 -5.33
C ARG A 109 -10.98 4.85 -6.43
N THR A 110 -11.55 4.76 -7.64
CA THR A 110 -11.10 5.56 -8.78
C THR A 110 -11.58 7.00 -8.67
N GLN A 111 -10.65 7.95 -8.78
CA GLN A 111 -10.95 9.38 -8.67
C GLN A 111 -11.20 10.02 -10.03
N THR A 112 -12.33 10.70 -10.19
CA THR A 112 -12.68 11.35 -11.46
C THR A 112 -11.76 12.53 -11.80
N GLY A 113 -11.53 12.74 -13.10
CA GLY A 113 -10.64 13.80 -13.62
C GLY A 113 -9.25 13.32 -14.05
N HIS A 114 -8.32 14.27 -14.20
CA HIS A 114 -6.89 14.05 -14.43
C HIS A 114 -6.17 14.07 -13.08
N ILE A 115 -5.57 12.95 -12.69
CA ILE A 115 -5.07 12.71 -11.32
C ILE A 115 -3.55 12.47 -11.23
N LEU A 116 -2.80 12.86 -12.26
CA LEU A 116 -1.39 12.47 -12.37
C LEU A 116 -0.43 13.29 -11.49
N GLY A 117 -0.89 14.40 -10.90
CA GLY A 117 -0.02 15.29 -10.12
C GLY A 117 1.18 15.81 -10.91
N ASP A 118 2.21 16.26 -10.20
CA ASP A 118 3.42 16.82 -10.82
C ASP A 118 4.21 15.76 -11.62
N VAL A 119 4.73 16.16 -12.77
CA VAL A 119 5.48 15.33 -13.73
C VAL A 119 6.68 14.61 -13.10
N GLN A 120 7.32 15.19 -12.08
CA GLN A 120 8.48 14.58 -11.43
C GLN A 120 8.15 13.22 -10.79
N HIS A 121 6.95 13.07 -10.23
CA HIS A 121 6.51 11.80 -9.64
C HIS A 121 6.29 10.72 -10.70
N ARG A 122 6.00 11.10 -11.96
CA ARG A 122 5.80 10.17 -13.07
C ARG A 122 7.09 9.56 -13.62
N ARG A 123 8.25 10.14 -13.34
CA ARG A 123 9.54 9.58 -13.78
C ARG A 123 9.88 8.27 -13.05
N THR A 124 9.25 8.03 -11.90
CA THR A 124 9.44 6.86 -11.03
C THR A 124 8.29 5.85 -11.11
N LEU A 125 7.12 6.23 -11.63
CA LEU A 125 5.96 5.34 -11.78
C LEU A 125 6.20 4.31 -12.89
N GLY A 126 6.23 3.03 -12.50
CA GLY A 126 6.29 1.89 -13.40
C GLY A 126 5.14 1.86 -14.41
N MET A 127 5.37 1.16 -15.52
CA MET A 127 4.45 1.10 -16.66
C MET A 127 3.09 0.49 -16.29
N SER A 128 2.05 0.91 -17.03
CA SER A 128 0.65 0.51 -16.84
C SER A 128 0.43 -1.02 -16.80
N ASP A 129 -0.23 -1.49 -15.75
CA ASP A 129 -0.70 -2.88 -15.54
C ASP A 129 -1.99 -3.24 -16.30
N ARG A 130 -2.49 -2.37 -17.19
CA ARG A 130 -3.80 -2.52 -17.88
C ARG A 130 -3.89 -3.59 -18.98
N GLY A 131 -2.91 -4.49 -19.10
CA GLY A 131 -2.84 -5.47 -20.19
C GLY A 131 -2.56 -4.89 -21.59
N THR A 132 -2.55 -3.56 -21.74
CA THR A 132 -2.15 -2.83 -22.95
C THR A 132 -0.65 -2.58 -23.01
N SER A 133 -0.08 -2.55 -24.22
CA SER A 133 1.32 -2.16 -24.44
C SER A 133 1.61 -0.77 -23.83
N PRO A 134 2.74 -0.56 -23.15
CA PRO A 134 3.14 0.74 -22.65
C PRO A 134 3.25 1.80 -23.74
N VAL A 135 3.67 1.44 -24.95
CA VAL A 135 3.69 2.35 -26.11
C VAL A 135 2.28 2.83 -26.45
N VAL A 136 1.32 1.89 -26.50
CA VAL A 136 -0.09 2.21 -26.77
C VAL A 136 -0.67 3.10 -25.68
N PHE A 137 -0.37 2.80 -24.41
CA PHE A 137 -0.82 3.60 -23.27
C PHE A 137 -0.25 5.02 -23.30
N VAL A 138 1.05 5.18 -23.57
CA VAL A 138 1.70 6.50 -23.69
C VAL A 138 1.12 7.28 -24.87
N LEU A 139 0.85 6.64 -26.00
CA LEU A 139 0.20 7.29 -27.16
C LEU A 139 -1.23 7.76 -26.85
N LEU A 140 -2.05 6.93 -26.19
CA LEU A 140 -3.39 7.33 -25.74
C LEU A 140 -3.35 8.54 -24.80
N ARG A 141 -2.42 8.50 -23.84
CA ARG A 141 -2.20 9.60 -22.89
C ARG A 141 -1.73 10.87 -23.60
N LEU A 142 -0.80 10.76 -24.54
CA LEU A 142 -0.28 11.88 -25.32
C LEU A 142 -1.37 12.53 -26.18
N LEU A 143 -2.20 11.74 -26.86
CA LEU A 143 -3.36 12.24 -27.62
C LEU A 143 -4.35 12.99 -26.71
N THR A 144 -4.56 12.48 -25.50
CA THR A 144 -5.46 13.10 -24.52
C THR A 144 -4.90 14.40 -23.98
N HIS A 145 -3.60 14.45 -23.63
CA HIS A 145 -2.96 15.69 -23.20
C HIS A 145 -2.90 16.74 -24.32
N LEU A 146 -2.69 16.34 -25.58
CA LEU A 146 -2.76 17.26 -26.73
C LEU A 146 -4.17 17.84 -26.90
N ALA A 147 -5.21 17.03 -26.76
CA ALA A 147 -6.59 17.50 -26.78
C ALA A 147 -6.88 18.46 -25.61
N MET A 148 -6.45 18.12 -24.39
CA MET A 148 -6.57 18.99 -23.22
C MET A 148 -5.81 20.31 -23.42
N LEU A 149 -4.61 20.29 -24.00
CA LEU A 149 -3.81 21.50 -24.26
C LEU A 149 -4.54 22.45 -25.22
N LEU A 150 -5.16 21.90 -26.27
CA LEU A 150 -6.02 22.66 -27.18
C LEU A 150 -7.22 23.26 -26.45
N GLY A 151 -7.86 22.50 -25.55
CA GLY A 151 -8.95 22.98 -24.71
C GLY A 151 -8.51 24.07 -23.73
N ALA A 152 -7.33 23.95 -23.15
CA ALA A 152 -6.80 24.90 -22.16
C ALA A 152 -6.48 26.25 -22.78
N SER A 153 -6.13 26.24 -24.07
CA SER A 153 -5.93 27.45 -24.86
C SER A 153 -7.23 28.23 -25.11
N ARG A 154 -8.41 27.62 -24.87
CA ARG A 154 -9.73 28.23 -25.08
C ARG A 154 -10.48 28.49 -23.77
N ASP A 155 -10.51 27.49 -22.88
CA ASP A 155 -11.21 27.52 -21.60
C ASP A 155 -10.36 26.84 -20.50
N PRO A 156 -9.34 27.56 -19.99
CA PRO A 156 -8.42 27.02 -18.98
C PRO A 156 -9.11 26.80 -17.64
N GLN A 157 -10.13 27.59 -17.30
CA GLN A 157 -10.90 27.42 -16.06
C GLN A 157 -11.60 26.08 -16.04
N SER A 158 -12.18 25.66 -17.17
CA SER A 158 -12.90 24.41 -17.20
C SER A 158 -12.01 23.19 -17.04
N LEU A 159 -10.83 23.20 -17.65
CA LEU A 159 -9.86 22.12 -17.47
C LEU A 159 -9.15 22.17 -16.12
N GLY A 160 -8.94 23.36 -15.55
CA GLY A 160 -8.39 23.50 -14.20
C GLY A 160 -9.24 22.77 -13.15
N ARG A 161 -10.57 22.78 -13.30
CA ARG A 161 -11.49 22.00 -12.44
C ARG A 161 -11.41 20.48 -12.65
N MET A 162 -10.92 20.02 -13.80
CA MET A 162 -10.75 18.60 -14.11
C MET A 162 -9.42 18.04 -13.60
N ILE A 163 -8.41 18.89 -13.36
CA ILE A 163 -7.08 18.50 -12.91
C ILE A 163 -7.02 18.47 -11.39
N LYS A 164 -6.50 17.36 -10.84
CA LYS A 164 -6.32 17.11 -9.41
C LYS A 164 -4.89 16.61 -9.17
N PRO A 165 -4.13 17.20 -8.24
CA PRO A 165 -4.43 18.41 -7.46
C PRO A 165 -4.58 19.65 -8.34
N ALA A 166 -5.20 20.70 -7.81
CA ALA A 166 -5.36 21.96 -8.52
C ALA A 166 -3.99 22.56 -8.89
N VAL A 167 -3.90 23.14 -10.08
CA VAL A 167 -2.68 23.73 -10.63
C VAL A 167 -2.90 25.17 -11.04
N ASP A 168 -1.90 26.02 -10.81
CA ASP A 168 -1.98 27.45 -11.11
C ASP A 168 -1.96 27.72 -12.63
N ASP A 169 -1.09 27.02 -13.36
CA ASP A 169 -0.95 27.14 -14.81
C ASP A 169 -1.21 25.79 -15.52
N VAL A 170 -2.45 25.62 -15.97
CA VAL A 170 -2.93 24.44 -16.71
C VAL A 170 -2.15 24.23 -18.01
N VAL A 171 -1.76 25.30 -18.71
CA VAL A 171 -1.08 25.19 -20.01
C VAL A 171 0.34 24.69 -19.80
N SER A 172 1.09 25.32 -18.89
CA SER A 172 2.45 24.87 -18.55
C SER A 172 2.46 23.45 -17.99
N PHE A 173 1.50 23.11 -17.14
CA PHE A 173 1.33 21.76 -16.61
C PHE A 173 1.15 20.71 -17.71
N LEU A 174 0.22 20.94 -18.65
CA LEU A 174 -0.01 20.03 -19.78
C LEU A 174 1.17 19.94 -20.73
N GLN A 175 1.88 21.05 -20.97
CA GLN A 175 3.10 21.04 -21.79
C GLN A 175 4.20 20.18 -21.19
N GLN A 176 4.42 20.26 -19.87
CA GLN A 176 5.40 19.41 -19.19
C GLN A 176 5.01 17.94 -19.27
N HIS A 177 3.72 17.61 -19.12
CA HIS A 177 3.23 16.25 -19.30
C HIS A 177 3.44 15.71 -20.71
N ILE A 178 3.18 16.51 -21.75
CA ILE A 178 3.42 16.13 -23.15
C ILE A 178 4.90 15.90 -23.41
N GLN A 179 5.79 16.73 -22.87
CA GLN A 179 7.24 16.55 -23.00
C GLN A 179 7.71 15.24 -22.35
N GLU A 180 7.22 14.93 -21.15
CA GLU A 180 7.53 13.67 -20.48
C GLU A 180 6.94 12.47 -21.23
N ASP A 181 5.74 12.60 -21.81
CA ASP A 181 5.15 11.55 -22.65
C ASP A 181 5.99 11.25 -23.88
N LEU A 182 6.48 12.27 -24.58
CA LEU A 182 7.40 12.10 -25.69
C LEU A 182 8.71 11.45 -25.23
N ALA A 183 9.30 11.91 -24.12
CA ALA A 183 10.52 11.32 -23.58
C ALA A 183 10.35 9.86 -23.18
N GLN A 184 9.19 9.48 -22.63
CA GLN A 184 8.84 8.08 -22.35
C GLN A 184 8.68 7.29 -23.64
N LEU A 185 7.94 7.82 -24.62
CA LEU A 185 7.70 7.18 -25.90
C LEU A 185 9.01 6.92 -26.67
N THR A 186 9.92 7.91 -26.71
CA THR A 186 11.25 7.78 -27.33
C THR A 186 12.07 6.66 -26.67
N ARG A 187 12.08 6.59 -25.33
CA ARG A 187 12.77 5.53 -24.58
C ARG A 187 12.17 4.14 -24.83
N THR A 188 10.84 4.03 -24.86
CA THR A 188 10.15 2.74 -25.05
C THR A 188 10.25 2.24 -26.48
N LEU A 189 10.11 3.11 -27.48
CA LEU A 189 10.26 2.73 -28.89
C LEU A 189 11.73 2.48 -29.28
N GLY A 190 12.68 3.04 -28.54
CA GLY A 190 14.11 2.97 -28.89
C GLY A 190 14.44 3.70 -30.20
N LYS A 191 13.73 4.80 -30.49
CA LYS A 191 13.82 5.58 -31.73
C LYS A 191 14.43 6.95 -31.49
N SER A 192 14.76 7.67 -32.57
CA SER A 192 15.12 9.08 -32.46
C SER A 192 13.92 9.92 -32.02
N VAL A 193 14.17 11.17 -31.61
CA VAL A 193 13.10 12.12 -31.27
C VAL A 193 12.22 12.37 -32.51
N ASP A 194 12.82 12.57 -33.68
CA ASP A 194 12.11 12.81 -34.94
C ASP A 194 11.26 11.61 -35.35
N ASP A 195 11.81 10.39 -35.27
CA ASP A 195 11.05 9.16 -35.54
C ASP A 195 9.88 9.00 -34.57
N THR A 196 10.06 9.38 -33.30
CA THR A 196 8.99 9.33 -32.29
C THR A 196 7.85 10.30 -32.63
N ILE A 197 8.20 11.51 -33.06
CA ILE A 197 7.23 12.52 -33.52
C ILE A 197 6.51 12.03 -34.78
N ASN A 198 7.26 11.43 -35.71
CA ASN A 198 6.71 10.79 -36.90
C ASN A 198 5.73 9.67 -36.55
N VAL A 199 6.00 8.83 -35.54
CA VAL A 199 5.03 7.83 -35.05
C VAL A 199 3.73 8.48 -34.62
N LEU A 200 3.79 9.56 -33.83
CA LEU A 200 2.59 10.29 -33.43
C LEU A 200 1.84 10.84 -34.64
N HIS A 201 2.54 11.42 -35.62
CA HIS A 201 1.90 11.94 -36.82
C HIS A 201 1.28 10.86 -37.70
N LEU A 202 1.86 9.65 -37.75
CA LEU A 202 1.25 8.50 -38.41
C LEU A 202 -0.04 8.08 -37.69
N VAL A 203 -0.04 8.03 -36.35
CA VAL A 203 -1.25 7.74 -35.56
C VAL A 203 -2.32 8.81 -35.77
N LEU A 204 -1.97 10.09 -35.77
CA LEU A 204 -2.88 11.20 -36.06
C LEU A 204 -3.47 11.11 -37.49
N SER A 205 -2.65 10.74 -38.47
CA SER A 205 -3.12 10.54 -39.85
C SER A 205 -4.07 9.34 -39.94
N SER A 206 -3.77 8.25 -39.23
CA SER A 206 -4.60 7.05 -39.16
C SER A 206 -5.95 7.33 -38.47
N LEU A 207 -5.96 8.18 -37.43
CA LEU A 207 -7.19 8.68 -36.79
C LEU A 207 -8.11 9.44 -37.76
N LEU A 208 -7.54 10.18 -38.72
CA LEU A 208 -8.30 10.89 -39.75
C LEU A 208 -8.83 9.94 -40.82
N GLN A 209 -8.04 8.93 -41.20
CA GLN A 209 -8.37 7.95 -42.24
C GLN A 209 -9.21 6.77 -41.74
N ALA A 210 -9.46 6.67 -40.43
CA ALA A 210 -10.30 5.64 -39.83
C ALA A 210 -11.63 5.54 -40.59
N PRO A 211 -12.02 4.34 -41.06
CA PRO A 211 -13.06 4.19 -42.06
C PRO A 211 -14.38 4.85 -41.62
N GLN A 212 -14.89 5.76 -42.45
CA GLN A 212 -16.28 6.23 -42.36
C GLN A 212 -17.19 5.05 -42.72
N GLN A 213 -17.69 4.33 -41.73
CA GLN A 213 -18.69 3.28 -41.97
C GLN A 213 -20.10 3.84 -41.88
N GLN A 214 -21.02 3.19 -42.59
CA GLN A 214 -22.38 3.68 -42.78
C GLN A 214 -23.13 3.86 -41.44
N PRO A 215 -24.02 4.85 -41.34
CA PRO A 215 -24.80 5.09 -40.13
C PRO A 215 -25.60 3.84 -39.75
N GLY A 216 -25.37 3.28 -38.57
CA GLY A 216 -26.15 2.17 -38.00
C GLY A 216 -25.41 0.84 -37.78
N GLN A 217 -24.17 0.68 -38.27
CA GLN A 217 -23.42 -0.58 -38.14
C GLN A 217 -22.44 -0.64 -36.95
N TRP A 218 -22.26 0.46 -36.21
CA TRP A 218 -21.42 0.49 -35.01
C TRP A 218 -22.28 0.72 -33.77
N LEU A 219 -22.56 -0.34 -33.01
CA LEU A 219 -23.04 -0.24 -31.63
C LEU A 219 -21.87 0.21 -30.76
N VAL A 220 -21.55 1.50 -30.84
CA VAL A 220 -20.51 2.11 -30.00
C VAL A 220 -20.98 2.00 -28.56
N GLN A 221 -20.32 1.16 -27.77
CA GLN A 221 -20.67 0.95 -26.35
C GLN A 221 -20.11 2.06 -25.44
N PHE A 222 -19.78 3.23 -25.98
CA PHE A 222 -19.31 4.40 -25.24
C PHE A 222 -20.06 5.66 -25.69
N ASP A 223 -20.16 6.65 -24.81
CA ASP A 223 -20.73 7.95 -25.08
C ASP A 223 -19.65 9.00 -25.36
N ASP A 224 -20.06 10.18 -25.81
CA ASP A 224 -19.17 11.26 -26.21
C ASP A 224 -18.42 11.93 -25.04
N VAL A 225 -18.83 11.67 -23.81
CA VAL A 225 -18.24 12.22 -22.58
C VAL A 225 -17.48 11.19 -21.73
N LEU A 226 -17.46 9.92 -22.15
CA LEU A 226 -16.89 8.78 -21.41
C LEU A 226 -17.40 8.69 -19.96
N SER A 227 -18.72 8.56 -19.81
CA SER A 227 -19.35 8.79 -18.51
C SER A 227 -19.04 7.76 -17.43
N THR A 228 -18.66 6.55 -17.85
CA THR A 228 -18.32 5.44 -16.93
C THR A 228 -16.98 4.83 -17.27
N LYS A 229 -16.41 4.14 -16.28
CA LYS A 229 -15.18 3.35 -16.42
C LYS A 229 -15.25 2.35 -17.57
N GLU A 230 -16.40 1.67 -17.73
CA GLU A 230 -16.61 0.70 -18.80
C GLU A 230 -16.58 1.37 -20.17
N LYS A 231 -17.28 2.50 -20.33
CA LYS A 231 -17.32 3.27 -21.58
C LYS A 231 -15.93 3.79 -21.94
N ARG A 232 -15.17 4.29 -20.97
CA ARG A 232 -13.78 4.69 -21.16
C ARG A 232 -12.91 3.50 -21.59
N ASN A 233 -12.97 2.39 -20.86
CA ASN A 233 -12.18 1.20 -21.20
C ASN A 233 -12.50 0.69 -22.62
N LYS A 234 -13.76 0.75 -23.03
CA LYS A 234 -14.18 0.44 -24.41
C LYS A 234 -13.58 1.40 -25.42
N TRP A 235 -13.62 2.71 -25.16
CA TRP A 235 -12.98 3.71 -26.02
C TRP A 235 -11.46 3.46 -26.15
N GLU A 236 -10.76 3.26 -25.03
CA GLU A 236 -9.32 2.95 -25.00
C GLU A 236 -9.00 1.70 -25.81
N GLN A 237 -9.77 0.62 -25.61
CA GLN A 237 -9.60 -0.65 -26.33
C GLN A 237 -9.79 -0.49 -27.83
N ILE A 238 -10.80 0.29 -28.26
CA ILE A 238 -11.07 0.51 -29.68
C ILE A 238 -9.94 1.31 -30.31
N VAL A 239 -9.55 2.45 -29.73
CA VAL A 239 -8.47 3.30 -30.26
C VAL A 239 -7.16 2.50 -30.32
N ALA A 240 -6.85 1.75 -29.26
CA ALA A 240 -5.68 0.90 -29.19
C ALA A 240 -5.64 -0.13 -30.34
N ASN A 241 -6.69 -0.94 -30.47
CA ASN A 241 -6.68 -2.10 -31.37
C ASN A 241 -6.91 -1.74 -32.83
N THR A 242 -7.68 -0.68 -33.10
CA THR A 242 -8.08 -0.33 -34.48
C THR A 242 -7.18 0.74 -35.10
N ILE A 243 -6.51 1.56 -34.30
CA ILE A 243 -5.69 2.68 -34.79
C ILE A 243 -4.23 2.50 -34.40
N ILE A 244 -3.92 2.42 -33.10
CA ILE A 244 -2.53 2.49 -32.63
C ILE A 244 -1.75 1.21 -32.96
N VAL A 245 -2.26 0.05 -32.59
CA VAL A 245 -1.57 -1.25 -32.81
C VAL A 245 -1.25 -1.51 -34.29
N PRO A 246 -2.16 -1.26 -35.24
CA PRO A 246 -1.85 -1.34 -36.67
C PRO A 246 -0.72 -0.40 -37.12
N GLU A 247 -0.61 0.81 -36.55
CA GLU A 247 0.50 1.72 -36.84
C GLU A 247 1.83 1.25 -36.28
N LEU A 248 1.82 0.57 -35.13
CA LEU A 248 3.02 0.00 -34.53
C LEU A 248 3.49 -1.29 -35.23
N LYS A 249 2.62 -1.96 -35.98
CA LYS A 249 2.99 -3.14 -36.78
C LYS A 249 3.86 -2.72 -37.98
N ASP A 250 4.99 -3.40 -38.17
CA ASP A 250 5.99 -3.07 -39.20
C ASP A 250 6.47 -1.60 -39.16
N LEU A 251 6.48 -1.00 -37.95
CA LEU A 251 6.81 0.41 -37.74
C LEU A 251 8.13 0.84 -38.40
N ASP A 252 9.16 0.00 -38.35
CA ASP A 252 10.48 0.28 -38.94
C ASP A 252 10.39 0.50 -40.45
N LYS A 253 9.57 -0.27 -41.16
CA LYS A 253 9.37 -0.12 -42.61
C LYS A 253 8.57 1.15 -42.92
N LYS A 254 7.54 1.45 -42.11
CA LYS A 254 6.72 2.66 -42.26
C LYS A 254 7.55 3.93 -42.05
N LEU A 255 8.37 3.94 -41.00
CA LEU A 255 9.28 5.04 -40.70
C LEU A 255 10.34 5.22 -41.79
N LEU A 256 10.90 4.12 -42.33
CA LEU A 256 11.85 4.21 -43.43
C LEU A 256 11.23 4.88 -44.67
N LYS A 257 10.02 4.46 -45.05
CA LYS A 257 9.29 5.06 -46.17
C LYS A 257 8.96 6.54 -45.92
N LEU A 258 8.49 6.88 -44.72
CA LEU A 258 8.17 8.26 -44.36
C LEU A 258 9.42 9.15 -44.35
N ASN A 259 10.52 8.67 -43.76
CA ASN A 259 11.78 9.39 -43.74
C ASN A 259 12.32 9.61 -45.15
N GLN A 260 12.18 8.64 -46.05
CA GLN A 260 12.52 8.83 -47.46
C GLN A 260 11.68 9.94 -48.11
N GLN A 261 10.37 9.99 -47.86
CA GLN A 261 9.50 11.05 -48.37
C GLN A 261 9.88 12.44 -47.84
N ILE A 262 10.25 12.52 -46.54
CA ILE A 262 10.71 13.78 -45.93
C ILE A 262 12.06 14.22 -46.51
N GLN A 263 12.96 13.27 -46.78
CA GLN A 263 14.27 13.56 -47.40
C GLN A 263 14.16 14.05 -48.83
N GLU A 264 13.19 13.53 -49.59
CA GLU A 264 12.92 13.91 -50.99
C GLU A 264 12.21 15.27 -51.11
N ASP A 265 11.72 15.86 -50.01
CA ASP A 265 11.08 17.18 -50.02
C ASP A 265 12.05 18.28 -50.47
N GLU A 266 11.76 18.93 -51.60
CA GLU A 266 12.60 19.97 -52.22
C GLU A 266 13.00 21.11 -51.27
N ARG A 267 12.15 21.41 -50.28
CA ARG A 267 12.39 22.48 -49.30
C ARG A 267 13.50 22.15 -48.32
N ILE A 268 13.73 20.86 -48.08
CA ILE A 268 14.64 20.34 -47.05
C ILE A 268 15.82 19.59 -47.67
N SER A 269 15.62 18.98 -48.85
CA SER A 269 16.61 18.16 -49.54
C SER A 269 17.87 18.91 -49.94
N SER A 270 17.81 20.24 -50.08
CA SER A 270 18.97 21.10 -50.34
C SER A 270 19.80 21.39 -49.08
N ASN A 271 19.26 21.15 -47.89
CA ASN A 271 19.94 21.43 -46.62
C ASN A 271 21.10 20.45 -46.39
N PRO A 272 22.34 20.94 -46.22
CA PRO A 272 23.51 20.08 -46.02
C PRO A 272 23.41 19.21 -44.76
N ILE A 273 22.75 19.68 -43.69
CA ILE A 273 22.58 18.90 -42.45
C ILE A 273 21.73 17.67 -42.71
N VAL A 274 20.64 17.81 -43.46
CA VAL A 274 19.72 16.71 -43.78
C VAL A 274 20.44 15.67 -44.64
N LYS A 275 21.24 16.12 -45.62
CA LYS A 275 22.08 15.22 -46.43
C LYS A 275 23.14 14.45 -45.62
N ILE A 276 23.65 15.01 -44.52
CA ILE A 276 24.61 14.33 -43.64
C ILE A 276 23.91 13.32 -42.72
N VAL A 277 22.79 13.73 -42.11
CA VAL A 277 22.07 12.93 -41.12
C VAL A 277 21.35 11.75 -41.76
N TYR A 278 20.77 11.96 -42.95
CA TYR A 278 19.90 11.00 -43.60
C TYR A 278 20.45 10.45 -44.92
N GLY A 279 21.46 11.08 -45.50
CA GLY A 279 22.07 10.69 -46.77
C GLY A 279 23.55 10.32 -46.62
N ASP A 280 24.25 10.23 -47.75
CA ASP A 280 25.71 10.01 -47.75
C ASP A 280 26.47 11.34 -47.83
N PRO A 281 27.19 11.75 -46.76
CA PRO A 281 28.02 12.95 -46.79
C PRO A 281 29.11 12.92 -47.89
N ALA A 282 29.58 11.73 -48.29
CA ALA A 282 30.59 11.60 -49.35
C ALA A 282 30.06 12.06 -50.72
N ALA A 283 28.73 12.09 -50.92
CA ALA A 283 28.11 12.50 -52.17
C ALA A 283 28.30 14.01 -52.48
N PHE A 284 28.64 14.83 -51.50
CA PHE A 284 28.80 16.28 -51.69
C PHE A 284 29.99 16.91 -50.94
N LEU A 285 30.62 16.20 -50.00
CA LEU A 285 31.84 16.64 -49.32
C LEU A 285 33.06 15.96 -49.96
N SER A 286 33.64 16.61 -50.97
CA SER A 286 34.79 16.10 -51.73
C SER A 286 36.09 15.95 -50.94
N GLN A 287 36.13 16.42 -49.69
CA GLN A 287 37.28 16.29 -48.79
C GLN A 287 37.30 14.95 -48.03
N LEU A 288 36.22 14.17 -48.11
CA LEU A 288 36.12 12.88 -47.44
C LEU A 288 36.84 11.77 -48.25
N PRO A 289 37.44 10.77 -47.60
CA PRO A 289 38.10 9.66 -48.29
C PRO A 289 37.10 8.83 -49.11
N GLY A 290 37.25 8.81 -50.44
CA GLY A 290 36.28 8.19 -51.36
C GLY A 290 36.34 6.65 -51.46
N ASP A 291 37.50 6.03 -51.27
CA ASP A 291 37.73 4.58 -51.49
C ASP A 291 38.04 3.79 -50.20
N SER A 292 37.60 4.29 -49.04
CA SER A 292 37.85 3.62 -47.77
C SER A 292 36.67 2.79 -47.30
N HIS A 293 36.89 1.49 -47.10
CA HIS A 293 35.90 0.58 -46.52
C HIS A 293 35.49 0.95 -45.07
N ILE A 294 36.29 1.75 -44.36
CA ILE A 294 36.03 2.15 -42.97
C ILE A 294 35.48 3.58 -42.81
N HIS A 295 35.65 4.44 -43.82
CA HIS A 295 35.14 5.82 -43.80
C HIS A 295 33.79 5.98 -44.52
N HIS A 296 33.15 4.86 -44.86
CA HIS A 296 31.80 4.86 -45.42
C HIS A 296 30.77 5.35 -44.40
N SER A 297 29.77 6.12 -44.86
CA SER A 297 28.69 6.71 -44.04
C SER A 297 27.99 5.71 -43.12
N LYS A 298 27.76 4.48 -43.61
CA LYS A 298 27.16 3.40 -42.81
C LYS A 298 27.94 3.03 -41.54
N MET A 299 29.28 3.15 -41.55
CA MET A 299 30.12 2.87 -40.36
C MET A 299 29.97 3.93 -39.27
N TRP A 300 29.71 5.18 -39.67
CA TRP A 300 29.57 6.33 -38.77
C TRP A 300 28.10 6.68 -38.46
N SER A 301 27.18 5.77 -38.82
CA SER A 301 25.76 5.93 -38.54
C SER A 301 25.46 5.76 -37.03
N CYS A 302 24.53 6.56 -36.52
CA CYS A 302 24.09 6.45 -35.13
C CYS A 302 23.31 5.14 -34.91
N ARG A 303 23.69 4.38 -33.88
CA ARG A 303 22.99 3.16 -33.48
C ARG A 303 22.02 3.43 -32.33
N ARG A 304 20.97 2.60 -32.26
CA ARG A 304 19.98 2.65 -31.18
C ARG A 304 20.62 2.19 -29.87
N ARG A 305 20.39 2.94 -28.80
CA ARG A 305 20.76 2.50 -27.44
C ARG A 305 19.74 1.45 -26.98
N VAL A 306 20.23 0.29 -26.55
CA VAL A 306 19.36 -0.76 -25.99
C VAL A 306 18.92 -0.36 -24.58
N SER A 307 17.63 -0.52 -24.30
CA SER A 307 17.00 -0.22 -23.01
C SER A 307 16.06 -1.36 -22.60
N VAL A 308 15.73 -1.44 -21.31
CA VAL A 308 14.80 -2.45 -20.78
C VAL A 308 13.39 -2.23 -21.31
N GLU A 309 12.98 -0.96 -21.44
CA GLU A 309 11.69 -0.58 -22.00
C GLU A 309 11.57 -0.98 -23.46
N ASN A 310 12.65 -0.84 -24.25
CA ASN A 310 12.69 -1.31 -25.64
C ASN A 310 12.56 -2.83 -25.71
N LEU A 311 13.26 -3.57 -24.86
CA LEU A 311 13.10 -5.03 -24.80
C LEU A 311 11.66 -5.42 -24.45
N GLY A 312 11.04 -4.74 -23.48
CA GLY A 312 9.62 -4.94 -23.13
C GLY A 312 8.68 -4.70 -24.31
N HIS A 313 8.95 -3.67 -25.12
CA HIS A 313 8.22 -3.41 -26.35
C HIS A 313 8.44 -4.50 -27.41
N VAL A 314 9.67 -4.99 -27.61
CA VAL A 314 9.98 -6.08 -28.54
C VAL A 314 9.23 -7.37 -28.18
N VAL A 315 9.21 -7.75 -26.89
CA VAL A 315 8.45 -8.92 -26.41
C VAL A 315 6.97 -8.81 -26.77
N GLN A 316 6.39 -7.61 -26.66
CA GLN A 316 4.99 -7.37 -27.03
C GLN A 316 4.77 -7.40 -28.54
N GLN A 317 5.65 -6.78 -29.33
CA GLN A 317 5.53 -6.78 -30.79
C GLN A 317 5.60 -8.18 -31.38
N LYS A 318 6.49 -9.02 -30.85
CA LYS A 318 6.59 -10.43 -31.25
C LYS A 318 5.45 -11.30 -30.71
N ASN A 319 4.52 -10.74 -29.93
CA ASN A 319 3.50 -11.47 -29.19
C ASN A 319 4.07 -12.66 -28.39
N ALA A 320 5.27 -12.49 -27.84
CA ALA A 320 6.05 -13.57 -27.24
C ALA A 320 5.70 -13.80 -25.76
N LYS A 321 4.53 -13.35 -25.30
CA LYS A 321 4.11 -13.47 -23.90
C LYS A 321 4.05 -14.92 -23.43
N ASP A 322 3.54 -15.80 -24.28
CA ASP A 322 3.43 -17.24 -24.00
C ASP A 322 4.77 -17.97 -24.18
N THR A 323 5.64 -17.44 -25.04
CA THR A 323 6.99 -17.99 -25.29
C THR A 323 7.95 -17.68 -24.13
N VAL A 324 7.91 -16.44 -23.63
CA VAL A 324 8.80 -15.95 -22.57
C VAL A 324 8.02 -15.33 -21.39
N PRO A 325 7.17 -16.12 -20.70
CA PRO A 325 6.25 -15.60 -19.68
C PRO A 325 6.96 -15.01 -18.46
N LEU A 326 8.12 -15.54 -18.06
CA LEU A 326 8.88 -15.03 -16.91
C LEU A 326 9.63 -13.75 -17.25
N LEU A 327 10.20 -13.66 -18.44
CA LEU A 327 10.81 -12.41 -18.92
C LEU A 327 9.75 -11.33 -19.09
N TRP A 328 8.59 -11.68 -19.63
CA TRP A 328 7.45 -10.77 -19.74
C TRP A 328 7.05 -10.22 -18.36
N LYS A 329 6.82 -11.10 -17.39
CA LYS A 329 6.49 -10.71 -16.01
C LYS A 329 7.59 -9.84 -15.38
N PHE A 330 8.86 -10.23 -15.55
CA PHE A 330 10.02 -9.47 -15.08
C PHE A 330 10.00 -8.05 -15.60
N LEU A 331 9.86 -7.85 -16.91
CA LEU A 331 9.87 -6.52 -17.54
C LEU A 331 8.68 -5.66 -17.11
N GLN A 332 7.53 -6.26 -16.76
CA GLN A 332 6.38 -5.52 -16.24
C GLN A 332 6.62 -4.96 -14.83
N LYS A 333 7.31 -5.72 -13.97
CA LYS A 333 7.54 -5.35 -12.56
C LYS A 333 8.97 -4.92 -12.25
N GLU A 334 9.84 -4.78 -13.25
CA GLU A 334 11.28 -4.54 -13.08
C GLU A 334 11.57 -3.31 -12.20
N ASN A 335 10.84 -2.20 -12.41
CA ASN A 335 11.03 -0.97 -11.63
C ASN A 335 10.69 -1.12 -10.14
N GLU A 336 9.78 -2.02 -9.78
CA GLU A 336 9.44 -2.35 -8.40
C GLU A 336 10.39 -3.43 -7.86
N LEU A 337 10.68 -4.45 -8.67
CA LEU A 337 11.48 -5.61 -8.29
C LEU A 337 12.90 -5.22 -7.92
N ARG A 338 13.49 -4.22 -8.60
CA ARG A 338 14.82 -3.69 -8.25
C ARG A 338 14.89 -3.10 -6.83
N LEU A 339 13.75 -2.78 -6.20
CA LEU A 339 13.69 -2.24 -4.85
C LEU A 339 13.72 -3.33 -3.78
N VAL A 340 13.47 -4.60 -4.15
CA VAL A 340 13.54 -5.75 -3.25
C VAL A 340 14.94 -5.91 -2.63
N LYS A 341 16.00 -5.48 -3.33
CA LYS A 341 17.37 -5.46 -2.79
C LYS A 341 17.52 -4.64 -1.50
N PHE A 342 16.60 -3.71 -1.24
CA PHE A 342 16.61 -2.86 -0.05
C PHE A 342 15.82 -3.45 1.14
N LEU A 343 15.13 -4.58 0.94
CA LEU A 343 14.36 -5.26 1.98
C LEU A 343 15.19 -5.59 3.24
N PRO A 344 16.45 -6.09 3.15
CA PRO A 344 17.23 -6.41 4.36
C PRO A 344 17.49 -5.17 5.25
N GLU A 345 17.78 -4.02 4.64
CA GLU A 345 18.01 -2.75 5.36
C GLU A 345 16.72 -2.21 5.99
N ILE A 346 15.57 -2.34 5.30
CA ILE A 346 14.26 -1.96 5.85
C ILE A 346 13.91 -2.85 7.05
N LEU A 347 14.10 -4.17 6.94
CA LEU A 347 13.87 -5.11 8.05
C LEU A 347 14.86 -4.88 9.20
N ALA A 348 16.10 -4.48 8.93
CA ALA A 348 17.06 -4.10 9.95
C ALA A 348 16.62 -2.84 10.71
N LEU A 349 16.20 -1.79 9.99
CA LEU A 349 15.62 -0.57 10.59
C LEU A 349 14.44 -0.91 11.50
N GLN A 350 13.49 -1.70 10.99
CA GLN A 350 12.30 -2.10 11.75
C GLN A 350 12.67 -2.88 13.01
N ARG A 351 13.62 -3.83 12.94
CA ARG A 351 14.11 -4.57 14.12
C ARG A 351 14.73 -3.67 15.16
N ASP A 352 15.56 -2.72 14.74
CA ASP A 352 16.23 -1.80 15.65
C ASP A 352 15.22 -0.86 16.34
N LEU A 353 14.23 -0.37 15.59
CA LEU A 353 13.12 0.41 16.14
C LEU A 353 12.24 -0.42 17.09
N VAL A 354 11.92 -1.67 16.75
CA VAL A 354 11.18 -2.55 17.67
C VAL A 354 11.97 -2.72 18.97
N LYS A 355 13.27 -3.05 18.90
CA LYS A 355 14.11 -3.19 20.11
C LYS A 355 14.13 -1.92 20.96
N GLN A 356 14.18 -0.75 20.33
CA GLN A 356 14.20 0.54 21.03
C GLN A 356 12.86 0.87 21.68
N PHE A 357 11.74 0.61 21.01
CA PHE A 357 10.41 1.06 21.45
C PHE A 357 9.57 -0.01 22.16
N GLN A 358 9.95 -1.28 22.16
CA GLN A 358 9.17 -2.40 22.74
C GLN A 358 8.74 -2.18 24.20
N ASN A 359 9.58 -1.48 24.98
CA ASN A 359 9.35 -1.24 26.41
C ASN A 359 8.94 0.20 26.73
N THR A 360 8.72 1.04 25.72
CA THR A 360 8.35 2.45 25.95
C THR A 360 6.84 2.55 26.13
N ALA A 361 6.41 3.25 27.20
CA ALA A 361 4.99 3.42 27.52
C ALA A 361 4.24 4.29 26.49
N GLU A 362 4.89 5.33 25.95
CA GLU A 362 4.33 6.25 24.95
C GLU A 362 5.40 6.65 23.92
N ILE A 363 5.08 6.62 22.62
CA ILE A 363 5.96 7.20 21.60
C ILE A 363 5.89 8.71 21.73
N LYS A 364 7.05 9.37 21.74
CA LYS A 364 7.09 10.82 21.59
C LYS A 364 6.42 11.22 20.27
N HIS A 365 5.39 12.05 20.34
CA HIS A 365 4.81 12.70 19.17
C HIS A 365 5.81 13.71 18.58
N CYS A 366 6.71 13.21 17.74
CA CYS A 366 7.79 13.98 17.12
C CYS A 366 7.96 13.63 15.64
N SER A 367 8.72 14.48 14.94
CA SER A 367 9.13 14.21 13.55
C SER A 367 10.29 13.21 13.50
N ILE A 368 10.50 12.59 12.34
CA ILE A 368 11.68 11.74 12.08
C ILE A 368 12.97 12.55 12.30
N ARG A 369 13.01 13.81 11.87
CA ARG A 369 14.16 14.70 12.07
C ARG A 369 14.49 14.91 13.55
N ASP A 370 13.47 15.11 14.38
CA ASP A 370 13.68 15.31 15.82
C ASP A 370 14.18 14.05 16.50
N PHE A 371 13.66 12.88 16.10
CA PHE A 371 14.14 11.59 16.56
C PHE A 371 15.62 11.34 16.23
N LEU A 372 16.07 11.70 15.01
CA LEU A 372 17.48 11.57 14.62
C LEU A 372 18.44 12.50 15.39
N ARG A 373 17.91 13.57 16.02
CA ARG A 373 18.70 14.50 16.86
C ARG A 373 18.89 14.00 18.30
N GLU A 374 18.22 12.93 18.70
CA GLU A 374 18.39 12.33 20.02
C GLU A 374 19.83 11.81 20.22
N PRO A 375 20.33 11.76 21.48
CA PRO A 375 21.71 11.42 21.75
C PRO A 375 22.02 9.96 21.39
N HIS A 376 22.66 9.78 20.22
CA HIS A 376 23.23 8.53 19.72
C HIS A 376 24.73 8.74 19.44
N SER A 377 25.51 7.65 19.44
CA SER A 377 26.88 7.70 18.91
C SER A 377 26.86 8.11 17.44
N ASP A 378 27.88 8.82 16.98
CA ASP A 378 27.90 9.36 15.61
C ASP A 378 27.73 8.26 14.54
N VAL A 379 28.39 7.10 14.74
CA VAL A 379 28.26 5.93 13.85
C VAL A 379 26.83 5.39 13.79
N MET A 380 26.14 5.34 14.95
CA MET A 380 24.76 4.86 15.01
C MET A 380 23.80 5.86 14.34
N ARG A 381 24.04 7.16 14.54
CA ARG A 381 23.24 8.22 13.92
C ARG A 381 23.34 8.17 12.39
N ASP A 382 24.55 8.05 11.86
CA ASP A 382 24.79 7.98 10.41
C ASP A 382 24.14 6.74 9.79
N LEU A 383 24.24 5.58 10.46
CA LEU A 383 23.60 4.34 10.01
C LEU A 383 22.07 4.45 10.01
N LEU A 384 21.51 4.99 11.09
CA LEU A 384 20.08 5.17 11.24
C LEU A 384 19.54 6.15 10.20
N GLU A 385 20.20 7.30 10.02
CA GLU A 385 19.85 8.29 9.00
C GLU A 385 19.90 7.69 7.58
N ARG A 386 20.92 6.90 7.28
CA ARG A 386 21.02 6.19 5.99
C ARG A 386 19.85 5.24 5.76
N ARG A 387 19.48 4.44 6.76
CA ARG A 387 18.36 3.49 6.66
C ARG A 387 17.01 4.19 6.55
N VAL A 388 16.82 5.29 7.29
CA VAL A 388 15.61 6.12 7.21
C VAL A 388 15.48 6.75 5.82
N ASN A 389 16.55 7.35 5.29
CA ASN A 389 16.55 7.90 3.93
C ASN A 389 16.22 6.84 2.88
N LEU A 390 16.76 5.63 3.04
CA LEU A 390 16.45 4.48 2.18
C LEU A 390 14.98 4.09 2.28
N PHE A 391 14.41 3.98 3.49
CA PHE A 391 13.00 3.70 3.70
C PHE A 391 12.11 4.74 2.99
N LEU A 392 12.36 6.03 3.23
CA LEU A 392 11.59 7.13 2.62
C LEU A 392 11.66 7.09 1.09
N SER A 393 12.86 6.87 0.53
CA SER A 393 13.05 6.75 -0.91
C SER A 393 12.28 5.56 -1.49
N VAL A 394 12.31 4.39 -0.83
CA VAL A 394 11.60 3.19 -1.31
C VAL A 394 10.09 3.37 -1.17
N TRP A 395 9.61 3.92 -0.06
CA TRP A 395 8.20 4.26 0.14
C TRP A 395 7.68 5.21 -0.94
N ASN A 396 8.35 6.33 -1.18
CA ASN A 396 7.92 7.32 -2.17
C ASN A 396 7.87 6.75 -3.60
N LYS A 397 8.69 5.74 -3.91
CA LYS A 397 8.64 5.00 -5.19
C LYS A 397 7.50 3.99 -5.27
N LEU A 398 7.07 3.41 -4.14
CA LEU A 398 6.09 2.33 -4.09
C LEU A 398 4.71 2.74 -3.57
N ARG A 399 4.52 3.95 -3.02
CA ARG A 399 3.26 4.38 -2.38
C ARG A 399 2.02 4.21 -3.26
N SER A 400 2.14 4.50 -4.55
CA SER A 400 1.04 4.33 -5.52
C SER A 400 0.73 2.86 -5.80
N SER A 401 1.77 2.02 -5.88
CA SER A 401 1.63 0.57 -6.04
C SER A 401 1.08 -0.07 -4.76
N LEU A 402 1.45 0.43 -3.58
CA LEU A 402 0.91 -0.02 -2.29
C LEU A 402 -0.58 0.29 -2.15
N ASP A 403 -1.02 1.47 -2.55
CA ASP A 403 -2.44 1.84 -2.49
C ASP A 403 -3.31 0.97 -3.42
N THR A 404 -2.77 0.59 -4.59
CA THR A 404 -3.51 -0.16 -5.61
C THR A 404 -3.39 -1.68 -5.43
N ASN A 405 -2.15 -2.17 -5.36
CA ASN A 405 -1.79 -3.59 -5.45
C ASN A 405 -1.37 -4.18 -4.09
N GLY A 406 -1.28 -3.37 -3.04
CA GLY A 406 -0.94 -3.84 -1.70
C GLY A 406 -1.99 -4.79 -1.13
N GLU A 407 -1.50 -5.85 -0.49
CA GLU A 407 -2.33 -6.79 0.29
C GLU A 407 -2.92 -6.08 1.52
N ILE A 408 -2.11 -5.26 2.20
CA ILE A 408 -2.55 -4.43 3.33
C ILE A 408 -3.22 -3.17 2.77
N LYS A 409 -4.53 -3.03 3.03
CA LYS A 409 -5.30 -1.85 2.60
C LYS A 409 -5.04 -0.68 3.54
N LEU A 410 -4.30 0.30 3.02
CA LEU A 410 -4.00 1.53 3.73
C LEU A 410 -5.24 2.47 3.75
N PRO A 411 -5.46 3.22 4.85
CA PRO A 411 -6.47 4.27 4.92
C PRO A 411 -6.23 5.39 3.90
N LYS A 412 -7.32 6.06 3.46
CA LYS A 412 -7.24 7.21 2.54
C LYS A 412 -6.38 8.32 3.17
N GLY A 413 -5.51 8.96 2.37
CA GLY A 413 -4.61 10.01 2.82
C GLY A 413 -3.16 9.57 3.07
N TYR A 414 -2.92 8.27 3.30
CA TYR A 414 -1.59 7.78 3.70
C TYR A 414 -0.61 7.74 2.52
N CYS A 415 -1.10 7.48 1.32
CA CYS A 415 -0.31 7.38 0.09
C CYS A 415 -0.36 8.66 -0.75
N ASP A 416 -1.02 9.72 -0.29
CA ASP A 416 -1.31 10.91 -1.10
C ASP A 416 -0.07 11.79 -1.31
N ALA A 417 0.77 11.92 -0.28
CA ALA A 417 1.96 12.77 -0.27
C ALA A 417 3.25 11.95 -0.06
N ASP A 418 4.37 12.53 -0.50
CA ASP A 418 5.69 11.98 -0.24
C ASP A 418 6.03 12.10 1.26
N LEU A 419 6.56 11.01 1.82
CA LEU A 419 7.13 11.06 3.16
C LEU A 419 8.50 11.73 3.12
N SER A 420 8.79 12.53 4.14
CA SER A 420 10.05 13.25 4.30
C SER A 420 10.55 13.13 5.74
N MET A 421 11.72 13.73 6.03
CA MET A 421 12.23 13.81 7.39
C MET A 421 11.32 14.60 8.35
N ASP A 422 10.40 15.41 7.83
CA ASP A 422 9.44 16.17 8.64
C ASP A 422 8.16 15.37 8.92
N SER A 423 8.01 14.17 8.33
CA SER A 423 6.90 13.25 8.63
C SER A 423 6.97 12.75 10.08
N ARG A 424 5.81 12.33 10.61
CA ARG A 424 5.70 11.76 11.97
C ARG A 424 6.53 10.48 12.08
N LEU A 425 7.27 10.31 13.19
CA LEU A 425 8.08 9.12 13.46
C LEU A 425 7.30 7.80 13.31
N GLU A 426 6.00 7.82 13.65
CA GLU A 426 5.13 6.64 13.63
C GLU A 426 5.08 5.92 12.28
N VAL A 427 5.31 6.60 11.15
CA VAL A 427 5.33 5.97 9.82
C VAL A 427 6.46 4.95 9.64
N LEU A 428 7.54 5.05 10.45
CA LEU A 428 8.67 4.12 10.43
C LEU A 428 8.44 2.91 11.34
N LEU A 429 7.63 3.08 12.39
CA LEU A 429 7.40 2.06 13.40
C LEU A 429 6.48 0.97 12.82
N PRO A 430 6.92 -0.30 12.75
CA PRO A 430 6.11 -1.34 12.13
C PRO A 430 4.95 -1.73 13.05
N ARG A 431 3.78 -1.12 12.82
CA ARG A 431 2.56 -1.42 13.58
C ARG A 431 1.49 -1.94 12.64
N ARG A 432 0.61 -2.81 13.15
CA ARG A 432 -0.57 -3.29 12.43
C ARG A 432 -1.75 -2.30 12.47
N GLN A 433 -1.53 -1.10 13.01
CA GLN A 433 -2.55 -0.06 13.15
C GLN A 433 -1.94 1.34 13.06
N GLY A 434 -2.79 2.35 12.87
CA GLY A 434 -2.37 3.76 12.79
C GLY A 434 -1.39 4.01 11.65
N LEU A 435 -0.52 5.02 11.81
CA LEU A 435 0.46 5.38 10.78
C LEU A 435 1.56 4.32 10.59
N GLY A 436 1.77 3.44 11.57
CA GLY A 436 2.75 2.36 11.46
C GLY A 436 2.42 1.29 10.42
N LEU A 437 1.18 1.30 9.91
CA LEU A 437 0.77 0.49 8.75
C LEU A 437 1.64 0.76 7.52
N CYS A 438 2.19 1.98 7.36
CA CYS A 438 3.07 2.30 6.24
C CYS A 438 4.31 1.39 6.24
N SER A 439 4.95 1.24 7.40
CA SER A 439 6.15 0.41 7.56
C SER A 439 5.84 -1.07 7.33
N THR A 440 4.75 -1.58 7.89
CA THR A 440 4.33 -2.98 7.74
C THR A 440 3.91 -3.30 6.30
N ALA A 441 3.13 -2.41 5.65
CA ALA A 441 2.68 -2.57 4.27
C ALA A 441 3.86 -2.58 3.30
N LEU A 442 4.87 -1.72 3.50
CA LEU A 442 6.04 -1.67 2.64
C LEU A 442 6.84 -2.99 2.69
N ALA A 443 7.11 -3.51 3.88
CA ALA A 443 7.85 -4.76 4.06
C ALA A 443 7.06 -5.95 3.46
N SER A 444 5.76 -6.02 3.74
CA SER A 444 4.86 -7.05 3.20
C SER A 444 4.81 -7.02 1.67
N TYR A 445 4.73 -5.84 1.05
CA TYR A 445 4.71 -5.71 -0.41
C TYR A 445 6.00 -6.17 -1.08
N LEU A 446 7.16 -5.79 -0.52
CA LEU A 446 8.46 -6.21 -1.04
C LEU A 446 8.65 -7.73 -0.92
N ILE A 447 8.21 -8.33 0.18
CA ILE A 447 8.21 -9.79 0.38
C ILE A 447 7.26 -10.47 -0.63
N GLY A 448 6.04 -9.95 -0.78
CA GLY A 448 5.06 -10.47 -1.74
C GLY A 448 5.59 -10.41 -3.17
N LEU A 449 6.19 -9.29 -3.56
CA LEU A 449 6.81 -9.12 -4.88
C LEU A 449 7.96 -10.11 -5.10
N HIS A 450 8.83 -10.30 -4.11
CA HIS A 450 9.91 -11.29 -4.15
C HIS A 450 9.35 -12.72 -4.33
N ASN A 451 8.45 -13.13 -3.44
CA ASN A 451 7.88 -14.49 -3.43
C ASN A 451 7.10 -14.79 -4.71
N ASP A 452 6.37 -13.83 -5.27
CA ASP A 452 5.62 -13.99 -6.51
C ASP A 452 6.53 -14.32 -7.71
N PHE A 453 7.75 -13.77 -7.75
CA PHE A 453 8.77 -14.13 -8.75
C PHE A 453 9.38 -15.50 -8.47
N VAL A 454 9.74 -15.80 -7.23
CA VAL A 454 10.31 -17.10 -6.84
C VAL A 454 9.36 -18.24 -7.15
N HIS A 455 8.09 -18.14 -6.74
CA HIS A 455 7.07 -19.14 -7.08
C HIS A 455 6.90 -19.32 -8.59
N SER A 456 6.95 -18.23 -9.36
CA SER A 456 6.83 -18.30 -10.82
C SER A 456 8.01 -19.05 -11.45
N VAL A 457 9.21 -18.86 -10.92
CA VAL A 457 10.41 -19.58 -11.34
C VAL A 457 10.34 -21.05 -10.94
N ASN A 458 10.04 -21.38 -9.67
CA ASN A 458 9.94 -22.76 -9.20
C ASN A 458 8.92 -23.57 -10.00
N ARG A 459 7.76 -22.96 -10.30
CA ARG A 459 6.74 -23.57 -11.17
C ARG A 459 7.24 -23.81 -12.60
N HIS A 460 8.10 -22.94 -13.11
CA HIS A 460 8.69 -23.08 -14.45
C HIS A 460 9.80 -24.13 -14.50
N THR A 461 10.67 -24.17 -13.48
CA THR A 461 11.80 -25.11 -13.37
C THR A 461 11.40 -26.47 -12.82
N LYS A 462 10.18 -26.59 -12.26
CA LYS A 462 9.67 -27.77 -11.52
C LYS A 462 10.50 -28.09 -10.27
N GLU A 463 11.05 -27.05 -9.65
CA GLU A 463 11.70 -27.14 -8.34
C GLU A 463 10.66 -27.08 -7.22
N ASP A 464 10.97 -27.66 -6.06
CA ASP A 464 10.05 -27.78 -4.94
C ASP A 464 10.12 -26.53 -4.03
N ASP A 465 8.99 -26.04 -3.53
CA ASP A 465 8.85 -24.77 -2.79
C ASP A 465 9.36 -24.85 -1.32
N ARG A 466 10.25 -25.79 -1.00
CA ARG A 466 10.63 -26.11 0.38
C ARG A 466 11.69 -25.18 0.99
N TYR A 467 12.34 -24.34 0.20
CA TYR A 467 13.35 -23.42 0.72
C TYR A 467 12.69 -22.16 1.29
N LEU A 468 12.38 -22.22 2.59
CA LEU A 468 11.71 -21.17 3.35
C LEU A 468 12.66 -20.53 4.36
N ILE A 469 12.59 -19.20 4.51
CA ILE A 469 13.32 -18.45 5.54
C ILE A 469 12.41 -17.47 6.28
N SER A 470 12.78 -17.15 7.53
CA SER A 470 12.12 -16.11 8.31
C SER A 470 12.59 -14.71 7.88
N PRO A 471 11.75 -13.65 7.95
CA PRO A 471 12.16 -12.26 7.78
C PRO A 471 13.35 -11.85 8.66
N SER A 472 13.54 -12.49 9.82
CA SER A 472 14.68 -12.23 10.71
C SER A 472 16.03 -12.67 10.14
N GLU A 473 16.05 -13.59 9.17
CA GLU A 473 17.26 -14.19 8.58
C GLU A 473 17.58 -13.61 7.20
N VAL A 474 16.71 -12.73 6.68
CA VAL A 474 16.86 -12.13 5.36
C VAL A 474 18.16 -11.33 5.29
N ALA A 475 18.93 -11.58 4.22
CA ALA A 475 20.21 -10.96 3.90
C ALA A 475 20.29 -10.74 2.38
N ASP A 476 21.30 -10.00 1.92
CA ASP A 476 21.44 -9.60 0.50
C ASP A 476 21.45 -10.79 -0.47
N LEU A 477 21.96 -11.95 -0.04
CA LEU A 477 21.99 -13.16 -0.86
C LEU A 477 20.61 -13.82 -1.05
N HIS A 478 19.70 -13.62 -0.09
CA HIS A 478 18.35 -14.21 -0.09
C HIS A 478 17.36 -13.43 -0.98
N VAL A 479 17.61 -12.15 -1.22
CA VAL A 479 16.70 -11.28 -1.97
C VAL A 479 17.05 -11.24 -3.46
N ILE A 480 16.06 -10.96 -4.31
CA ILE A 480 16.30 -10.65 -5.73
C ILE A 480 17.03 -9.30 -5.80
N SER A 481 18.26 -9.32 -6.30
CA SER A 481 19.14 -8.16 -6.33
C SER A 481 19.94 -8.14 -7.63
N TYR A 482 19.92 -6.99 -8.31
CA TYR A 482 20.65 -6.71 -9.55
C TYR A 482 20.76 -5.19 -9.76
N GLU A 483 21.72 -4.78 -10.58
CA GLU A 483 21.91 -3.40 -11.05
C GLU A 483 21.63 -3.30 -12.56
N MET A 484 20.82 -2.31 -12.94
CA MET A 484 20.40 -2.08 -14.33
C MET A 484 21.59 -1.91 -15.29
N GLU A 485 22.46 -0.93 -15.01
CA GLU A 485 23.59 -0.57 -15.88
C GLU A 485 24.69 -1.64 -15.90
N ARG A 486 24.90 -2.35 -14.78
CA ARG A 486 26.02 -3.29 -14.61
C ARG A 486 25.67 -4.72 -14.97
N ASP A 487 24.44 -5.15 -14.72
CA ASP A 487 24.06 -6.55 -14.85
C ASP A 487 23.07 -6.76 -16.00
N LEU A 488 21.96 -5.99 -16.01
CA LEU A 488 20.86 -6.24 -16.93
C LEU A 488 21.17 -5.75 -18.36
N ILE A 489 21.67 -4.53 -18.53
CA ILE A 489 21.99 -3.98 -19.87
C ILE A 489 23.06 -4.82 -20.59
N PRO A 490 24.19 -5.19 -19.97
CA PRO A 490 25.18 -6.07 -20.61
C PRO A 490 24.62 -7.45 -20.97
N LEU A 491 23.75 -8.01 -20.13
CA LEU A 491 23.05 -9.27 -20.42
C LEU A 491 22.20 -9.13 -21.68
N ILE A 492 21.37 -8.09 -21.79
CA ILE A 492 20.53 -7.88 -22.97
C ILE A 492 21.37 -7.67 -24.23
N LEU A 493 22.44 -6.86 -24.13
CA LEU A 493 23.35 -6.60 -25.24
C LEU A 493 24.06 -7.87 -25.73
N SER A 494 24.45 -8.78 -24.83
CA SER A 494 25.12 -10.04 -25.20
C SER A 494 24.22 -11.00 -25.99
N ASN A 495 22.90 -10.83 -25.90
CA ASN A 495 21.90 -11.66 -26.59
C ASN A 495 21.20 -10.89 -27.72
N CYS A 496 21.78 -9.76 -28.12
CA CYS A 496 21.37 -8.98 -29.27
C CYS A 496 22.17 -9.43 -30.49
N GLN A 497 21.52 -10.14 -31.42
CA GLN A 497 22.13 -10.63 -32.64
C GLN A 497 21.96 -9.62 -33.77
N TYR A 498 22.96 -9.55 -34.64
CA TYR A 498 22.92 -8.72 -35.85
C TYR A 498 22.92 -9.65 -37.05
N SER A 499 21.88 -9.60 -37.87
CA SER A 499 21.81 -10.32 -39.14
C SER A 499 22.00 -9.37 -40.31
N MET A 500 22.67 -9.83 -41.36
CA MET A 500 22.81 -9.11 -42.63
C MET A 500 22.30 -10.00 -43.76
N GLU A 501 21.24 -9.57 -44.43
CA GLU A 501 20.85 -10.16 -45.70
C GLU A 501 21.75 -9.62 -46.82
N LYS A 502 22.04 -10.43 -47.85
CA LYS A 502 22.87 -10.00 -48.99
C LYS A 502 22.23 -8.78 -49.68
N GLY A 503 22.90 -7.63 -49.58
CA GLY A 503 22.43 -6.36 -50.15
C GLY A 503 21.44 -5.57 -49.27
N GLY A 504 21.15 -6.05 -48.05
CA GLY A 504 20.22 -5.41 -47.11
C GLY A 504 20.90 -4.70 -45.92
N GLU A 505 20.10 -4.00 -45.11
CA GLU A 505 20.54 -3.37 -43.87
C GLU A 505 20.79 -4.40 -42.75
N THR A 506 21.61 -4.05 -41.77
CA THR A 506 21.84 -4.86 -40.57
C THR A 506 20.59 -4.84 -39.68
N LEU A 507 19.89 -5.97 -39.56
CA LEU A 507 18.74 -6.12 -38.67
C LEU A 507 19.20 -6.54 -37.28
N GLN A 508 18.70 -5.85 -36.27
CA GLN A 508 18.93 -6.17 -34.87
C GLN A 508 17.81 -7.10 -34.40
N ASP A 509 18.16 -8.27 -33.86
CA ASP A 509 17.19 -9.20 -33.29
C ASP A 509 17.56 -9.64 -31.88
N PHE A 510 16.55 -9.80 -31.02
CA PHE A 510 16.73 -10.23 -29.64
C PHE A 510 16.35 -11.71 -29.49
N ASP A 511 17.30 -12.50 -28.99
CA ASP A 511 17.06 -13.88 -28.58
C ASP A 511 16.36 -13.90 -27.21
N LEU A 512 15.03 -13.77 -27.25
CA LEU A 512 14.20 -13.60 -26.05
C LEU A 512 14.27 -14.81 -25.12
N GLU A 513 14.36 -16.02 -25.66
CA GLU A 513 14.43 -17.25 -24.87
C GLU A 513 15.74 -17.32 -24.09
N ARG A 514 16.87 -17.00 -24.75
CA ARG A 514 18.16 -16.95 -24.09
C ARG A 514 18.25 -15.84 -23.05
N ILE A 515 17.66 -14.68 -23.31
CA ILE A 515 17.55 -13.61 -22.31
C ILE A 515 16.76 -14.09 -21.10
N GLN A 516 15.60 -14.72 -21.30
CA GLN A 516 14.79 -15.28 -20.21
C GLN A 516 15.61 -16.26 -19.36
N GLN A 517 16.31 -17.20 -19.99
CA GLN A 517 17.13 -18.18 -19.27
C GLN A 517 18.26 -17.53 -18.45
N GLN A 518 18.90 -16.50 -19.00
CA GLN A 518 19.96 -15.78 -18.27
C GLN A 518 19.41 -14.94 -17.11
N VAL A 519 18.24 -14.32 -17.27
CA VAL A 519 17.57 -13.59 -16.18
C VAL A 519 17.19 -14.54 -15.04
N ILE A 520 16.60 -15.69 -15.38
CA ILE A 520 16.23 -16.72 -14.39
C ILE A 520 17.47 -17.20 -13.65
N SER A 521 18.47 -17.71 -14.38
CA SER A 521 19.65 -18.34 -13.77
C SER A 521 20.51 -17.38 -12.94
N LYS A 522 20.61 -16.11 -13.33
CA LYS A 522 21.47 -15.14 -12.63
C LYS A 522 20.79 -14.43 -11.47
N PHE A 523 19.49 -14.11 -11.58
CA PHE A 523 18.84 -13.19 -10.65
C PHE A 523 17.72 -13.80 -9.82
N LEU A 524 17.03 -14.83 -10.34
CA LEU A 524 15.78 -15.30 -9.77
C LEU A 524 15.87 -16.72 -9.19
N GLN A 525 16.65 -17.61 -9.79
CA GLN A 525 16.77 -19.01 -9.36
C GLN A 525 17.56 -19.13 -8.05
N GLY A 526 17.17 -20.11 -7.21
CA GLY A 526 17.84 -20.41 -5.95
C GLY A 526 17.54 -19.45 -4.80
N LYS A 527 16.58 -18.53 -4.99
CA LYS A 527 16.12 -17.62 -3.93
C LYS A 527 15.08 -18.31 -3.04
N PRO A 528 15.13 -18.12 -1.71
CA PRO A 528 14.12 -18.68 -0.80
C PRO A 528 12.80 -17.94 -0.90
N LEU A 529 11.73 -18.61 -0.47
CA LEU A 529 10.48 -17.98 -0.09
C LEU A 529 10.61 -17.38 1.31
N ILE A 530 10.24 -16.11 1.45
CA ILE A 530 10.30 -15.39 2.73
C ILE A 530 8.93 -15.50 3.40
N MET A 531 8.90 -16.04 4.61
CA MET A 531 7.66 -16.17 5.37
C MET A 531 7.09 -14.80 5.75
N LEU A 532 5.76 -14.64 5.74
CA LEU A 532 5.11 -13.42 6.25
C LEU A 532 5.05 -13.41 7.79
N THR A 533 5.13 -14.57 8.42
CA THR A 533 5.25 -14.72 9.88
C THR A 533 6.66 -14.34 10.32
N GLY A 534 6.77 -13.46 11.32
CA GLY A 534 8.07 -12.99 11.83
C GLY A 534 8.53 -11.65 11.27
N ILE A 535 7.70 -10.95 10.47
CA ILE A 535 7.95 -9.54 10.13
C ILE A 535 8.01 -8.74 11.45
N PRO A 536 9.08 -7.95 11.69
CA PRO A 536 9.21 -7.18 12.92
C PRO A 536 7.97 -6.32 13.13
N THR A 537 7.31 -6.47 14.27
CA THR A 537 6.08 -5.74 14.59
C THR A 537 6.18 -5.23 16.01
N LEU A 538 5.91 -3.94 16.19
CA LEU A 538 5.81 -3.29 17.48
C LEU A 538 4.38 -3.44 18.01
N VAL A 539 4.24 -4.21 19.07
CA VAL A 539 2.97 -4.40 19.79
C VAL A 539 3.09 -3.68 21.12
N TYR A 540 2.29 -2.62 21.31
CA TYR A 540 2.23 -1.95 22.61
C TYR A 540 1.64 -2.87 23.67
N ARG A 541 2.02 -2.64 24.92
CA ARG A 541 1.41 -3.31 26.07
C ARG A 541 -0.11 -3.13 26.08
N HIS A 542 -0.58 -1.96 25.68
CA HIS A 542 -2.01 -1.61 25.58
C HIS A 542 -2.74 -2.25 24.40
N ASP A 543 -2.02 -2.76 23.41
CA ASP A 543 -2.57 -3.45 22.22
C ASP A 543 -2.53 -4.99 22.39
N ARG A 544 -2.09 -5.50 23.55
CA ARG A 544 -2.12 -6.94 23.83
C ARG A 544 -3.57 -7.40 23.95
N ASN A 545 -3.89 -8.51 23.29
CA ASN A 545 -5.20 -9.15 23.43
C ASN A 545 -5.28 -9.87 24.79
N TYR A 546 -5.61 -9.11 25.83
CA TYR A 546 -5.77 -9.64 27.19
C TYR A 546 -6.89 -10.69 27.26
N GLU A 547 -7.89 -10.67 26.37
CA GLU A 547 -8.91 -11.73 26.34
C GLU A 547 -8.31 -13.09 25.97
N GLN A 548 -7.43 -13.11 24.97
CA GLN A 548 -6.72 -14.34 24.61
C GLN A 548 -5.75 -14.75 25.72
N LEU A 549 -5.01 -13.79 26.29
CA LEU A 549 -4.10 -14.04 27.42
C LEU A 549 -4.86 -14.68 28.59
N PHE A 550 -6.03 -14.17 28.92
CA PHE A 550 -6.89 -14.69 29.97
C PHE A 550 -7.43 -16.08 29.65
N SER A 551 -7.82 -16.34 28.40
CA SER A 551 -8.19 -17.69 27.96
C SER A 551 -7.03 -18.67 28.11
N ASP A 552 -5.82 -18.29 27.68
CA ASP A 552 -4.62 -19.13 27.77
C ASP A 552 -4.24 -19.41 29.22
N VAL A 553 -4.30 -18.40 30.10
CA VAL A 553 -4.10 -18.58 31.55
C VAL A 553 -5.16 -19.50 32.15
N ARG A 554 -6.46 -19.28 31.88
CA ARG A 554 -7.55 -20.14 32.39
C ARG A 554 -7.44 -21.59 31.90
N SER A 555 -6.87 -21.81 30.72
CA SER A 555 -6.64 -23.16 30.19
C SER A 555 -5.53 -23.93 30.92
N LYS A 556 -4.62 -23.22 31.60
CA LYS A 556 -3.42 -23.79 32.26
C LYS A 556 -3.46 -23.68 33.78
N LEU A 557 -4.20 -22.71 34.33
CA LEU A 557 -4.26 -22.39 35.75
C LEU A 557 -5.70 -22.10 36.18
N GLU A 558 -6.11 -22.67 37.30
CA GLU A 558 -7.37 -22.28 37.96
C GLU A 558 -7.27 -20.83 38.46
N GLN A 559 -8.28 -20.02 38.16
CA GLN A 559 -8.37 -18.62 38.57
C GLN A 559 -9.56 -18.42 39.51
N SER A 560 -9.37 -17.63 40.56
CA SER A 560 -10.39 -17.32 41.56
C SER A 560 -10.42 -15.82 41.88
N ALA A 561 -11.56 -15.34 42.37
CA ALA A 561 -11.72 -13.95 42.80
C ALA A 561 -10.76 -13.60 43.97
N LEU A 562 -10.39 -12.32 44.06
CA LEU A 562 -9.66 -11.80 45.22
C LEU A 562 -10.60 -11.60 46.41
N PRO A 563 -10.22 -12.00 47.64
CA PRO A 563 -11.01 -11.68 48.82
C PRO A 563 -11.09 -10.16 49.03
N SER A 564 -12.27 -9.63 49.36
CA SER A 564 -12.50 -8.18 49.52
C SER A 564 -11.55 -7.53 50.55
N ALA A 565 -11.17 -8.25 51.60
CA ALA A 565 -10.19 -7.80 52.59
C ALA A 565 -8.79 -7.56 51.98
N VAL A 566 -8.39 -8.39 51.00
CA VAL A 566 -7.11 -8.25 50.28
C VAL A 566 -7.20 -7.12 49.25
N MET A 567 -8.33 -6.98 48.56
CA MET A 567 -8.55 -5.87 47.61
C MET A 567 -8.47 -4.50 48.29
N ASN A 568 -9.10 -4.36 49.46
CA ASN A 568 -9.07 -3.13 50.25
C ASN A 568 -7.67 -2.83 50.80
N MET A 569 -6.92 -3.86 51.19
CA MET A 569 -5.52 -3.72 51.62
C MET A 569 -4.64 -3.23 50.47
N ILE A 570 -4.71 -3.86 49.30
CA ILE A 570 -3.91 -3.47 48.12
C ILE A 570 -4.26 -2.04 47.69
N SER A 571 -5.54 -1.71 47.61
CA SER A 571 -6.01 -0.36 47.28
C SER A 571 -5.59 0.67 48.32
N GLY A 572 -5.47 0.26 49.59
CA GLY A 572 -5.03 1.07 50.71
C GLY A 572 -3.52 1.33 50.72
N GLU A 573 -2.71 0.33 50.38
CA GLU A 573 -1.24 0.40 50.38
C GLU A 573 -0.67 1.04 49.11
N LEU A 574 -1.33 0.87 47.96
CA LEU A 574 -0.91 1.45 46.68
C LEU A 574 -1.63 2.77 46.38
N GLN A 575 -1.28 3.85 47.09
CA GLN A 575 -1.89 5.19 46.88
C GLN A 575 -1.20 6.02 45.79
N SER A 576 0.06 5.72 45.46
CA SER A 576 0.81 6.45 44.44
C SER A 576 0.51 5.92 43.05
N TYR A 577 0.30 6.81 42.08
CA TYR A 577 0.15 6.42 40.67
C TYR A 577 1.34 5.58 40.17
N SER A 578 2.57 5.88 40.62
CA SER A 578 3.76 5.11 40.25
C SER A 578 3.72 3.69 40.79
N ASP A 579 3.37 3.52 42.07
CA ASP A 579 3.33 2.20 42.72
C ASP A 579 2.23 1.32 42.10
N VAL A 580 1.09 1.91 41.73
CA VAL A 580 0.03 1.19 41.01
C VAL A 580 0.48 0.77 39.61
N CYS A 581 1.21 1.63 38.89
CA CYS A 581 1.77 1.28 37.58
C CYS A 581 2.81 0.17 37.67
N ASP A 582 3.67 0.19 38.69
CA ASP A 582 4.67 -0.84 38.92
C ASP A 582 4.01 -2.18 39.30
N ALA A 583 3.00 -2.15 40.18
CA ALA A 583 2.23 -3.34 40.54
C ALA A 583 1.49 -3.94 39.33
N LEU A 584 0.86 -3.10 38.51
CA LEU A 584 0.18 -3.53 37.30
C LEU A 584 1.18 -4.14 36.31
N PHE A 585 2.34 -3.51 36.13
CA PHE A 585 3.39 -3.99 35.25
C PHE A 585 3.91 -5.39 35.65
N LEU A 586 4.17 -5.61 36.94
CA LEU A 586 4.55 -6.93 37.44
C LEU A 586 3.47 -7.97 37.19
N THR A 587 2.21 -7.61 37.43
CA THR A 587 1.07 -8.50 37.23
C THR A 587 0.90 -8.88 35.76
N GLU A 588 1.09 -7.93 34.84
CA GLU A 588 1.06 -8.16 33.39
C GLU A 588 2.20 -9.05 32.90
N ILE A 589 3.41 -8.89 33.46
CA ILE A 589 4.53 -9.80 33.20
C ILE A 589 4.17 -11.21 33.65
N THR A 590 3.73 -11.35 34.90
CA THR A 590 3.35 -12.64 35.47
C THR A 590 2.29 -13.33 34.63
N LEU A 591 1.21 -12.63 34.26
CA LEU A 591 0.17 -13.17 33.37
C LEU A 591 0.74 -13.63 32.02
N GLY A 592 1.68 -12.87 31.45
CA GLY A 592 2.40 -13.24 30.22
C GLY A 592 3.15 -14.57 30.33
N PHE A 593 3.87 -14.80 31.43
CA PHE A 593 4.59 -16.05 31.66
C PHE A 593 3.66 -17.21 32.01
N LEU A 594 2.62 -16.97 32.82
CA LEU A 594 1.61 -17.99 33.14
C LEU A 594 0.85 -18.46 31.90
N ALA A 595 0.53 -17.54 30.98
CA ALA A 595 -0.10 -17.90 29.70
C ALA A 595 0.77 -18.84 28.86
N MET A 596 2.10 -18.76 28.99
CA MET A 596 3.04 -19.61 28.25
C MET A 596 3.30 -20.94 28.97
N ALA A 597 3.63 -20.91 30.25
CA ALA A 597 4.16 -22.06 30.98
C ALA A 597 3.16 -22.73 31.94
N GLY A 598 2.13 -22.02 32.42
CA GLY A 598 1.36 -22.43 33.60
C GLY A 598 2.23 -22.43 34.87
N GLU A 599 1.63 -22.78 36.03
CA GLU A 599 2.35 -23.04 37.29
C GLU A 599 1.40 -23.68 38.35
N ASN A 600 1.81 -23.79 39.61
CA ASN A 600 0.92 -24.13 40.72
C ASN A 600 0.07 -22.91 41.17
N ALA A 601 -1.25 -23.04 41.08
CA ALA A 601 -2.22 -21.99 41.40
C ALA A 601 -2.12 -21.45 42.85
N GLU A 602 -1.69 -22.28 43.79
CA GLU A 602 -1.56 -21.92 45.22
C GLU A 602 -0.24 -21.23 45.56
N MET A 603 0.73 -21.19 44.63
CA MET A 603 2.00 -20.51 44.84
C MET A 603 1.78 -19.02 45.10
N LEU A 604 2.55 -18.44 46.02
CA LEU A 604 2.49 -17.01 46.28
C LEU A 604 2.99 -16.22 45.07
N LEU A 605 2.28 -15.15 44.73
CA LEU A 605 2.65 -14.29 43.60
C LEU A 605 4.06 -13.71 43.77
N THR A 606 4.41 -13.30 44.98
CA THR A 606 5.74 -12.77 45.31
C THR A 606 6.83 -13.84 45.18
N GLU A 607 6.54 -15.07 45.58
CA GLU A 607 7.48 -16.20 45.46
C GLU A 607 7.77 -16.51 43.99
N TYR A 608 6.73 -16.49 43.13
CA TYR A 608 6.89 -16.67 41.69
C TYR A 608 7.74 -15.57 41.06
N ILE A 609 7.48 -14.31 41.41
CA ILE A 609 8.23 -13.15 40.89
C ILE A 609 9.71 -13.20 41.33
N GLU A 610 9.98 -13.54 42.59
CA GLU A 610 11.33 -13.57 43.15
C GLU A 610 12.13 -14.79 42.69
N GLN A 611 11.54 -15.99 42.72
CA GLN A 611 12.27 -17.24 42.56
C GLN A 611 12.20 -17.82 41.13
N VAL A 612 11.08 -17.62 40.42
CA VAL A 612 10.89 -18.16 39.07
C VAL A 612 11.25 -17.11 38.02
N LEU A 613 10.65 -15.92 38.11
CA LEU A 613 10.94 -14.83 37.18
C LEU A 613 12.28 -14.13 37.48
N GLN A 614 12.85 -14.35 38.67
CA GLN A 614 14.13 -13.77 39.12
C GLN A 614 14.15 -12.23 39.06
N MET A 615 13.00 -11.59 39.36
CA MET A 615 12.85 -10.13 39.30
C MET A 615 12.92 -9.44 40.67
N GLY A 616 13.19 -10.17 41.75
CA GLY A 616 13.15 -9.65 43.13
C GLY A 616 14.01 -8.40 43.34
N ASP A 617 15.25 -8.39 42.84
CA ASP A 617 16.19 -7.28 43.02
C ASP A 617 15.83 -6.01 42.21
N GLN A 618 14.98 -6.15 41.18
CA GLN A 618 14.57 -5.05 40.30
C GLN A 618 13.18 -4.50 40.65
N THR A 619 12.53 -5.07 41.67
CA THR A 619 11.15 -4.77 42.01
C THR A 619 11.07 -3.88 43.25
N ASN A 620 10.18 -2.88 43.23
CA ASN A 620 9.93 -2.02 44.38
C ASN A 620 9.47 -2.86 45.59
N PRO A 621 10.21 -2.85 46.72
CA PRO A 621 9.86 -3.65 47.91
C PRO A 621 8.48 -3.32 48.48
N HIS A 622 8.02 -2.07 48.33
CA HIS A 622 6.69 -1.65 48.75
C HIS A 622 5.58 -2.33 47.94
N VAL A 623 5.81 -2.49 46.63
CA VAL A 623 4.87 -3.19 45.72
C VAL A 623 4.84 -4.69 46.03
N LEU A 624 6.00 -5.32 46.24
CA LEU A 624 6.04 -6.73 46.66
C LEU A 624 5.34 -6.95 48.00
N GLN A 625 5.51 -6.02 48.94
CA GLN A 625 4.83 -6.08 50.23
C GLN A 625 3.30 -6.02 50.08
N ALA A 626 2.79 -5.15 49.22
CA ALA A 626 1.35 -5.06 48.93
C ALA A 626 0.78 -6.33 48.28
N LEU A 627 1.59 -7.02 47.47
CA LEU A 627 1.18 -8.22 46.77
C LEU A 627 1.40 -9.53 47.55
N ARG A 628 2.00 -9.50 48.75
CA ARG A 628 2.36 -10.69 49.56
C ARG A 628 1.22 -11.66 49.87
N ARG A 629 -0.02 -11.16 49.88
CA ARG A 629 -1.22 -11.98 50.17
C ARG A 629 -1.87 -12.55 48.90
N CYS A 630 -1.31 -12.28 47.73
CA CYS A 630 -1.81 -12.80 46.46
C CYS A 630 -1.16 -14.16 46.13
N GLN A 631 -1.95 -15.04 45.54
CA GLN A 631 -1.51 -16.31 44.97
C GLN A 631 -1.70 -16.26 43.45
N LEU A 632 -1.09 -17.18 42.70
CA LEU A 632 -1.17 -17.18 41.23
C LEU A 632 -2.60 -17.35 40.69
N LYS A 633 -3.49 -18.04 41.44
CA LYS A 633 -4.92 -18.10 41.14
C LYS A 633 -5.65 -16.75 41.19
N HIS A 634 -5.06 -15.73 41.82
CA HIS A 634 -5.63 -14.38 41.91
C HIS A 634 -5.15 -13.44 40.80
N SER A 635 -4.28 -13.89 39.89
CA SER A 635 -3.54 -13.02 38.95
C SER A 635 -4.47 -12.21 38.03
N MET A 636 -5.54 -12.81 37.52
CA MET A 636 -6.51 -12.09 36.68
C MET A 636 -7.32 -11.05 37.47
N ALA A 637 -7.84 -11.43 38.64
CA ALA A 637 -8.58 -10.51 39.52
C ALA A 637 -7.69 -9.35 39.99
N LEU A 638 -6.40 -9.61 40.22
CA LEU A 638 -5.42 -8.60 40.58
C LEU A 638 -5.18 -7.61 39.42
N TRP A 639 -5.06 -8.11 38.20
CA TRP A 639 -4.94 -7.24 37.03
C TRP A 639 -6.15 -6.32 36.88
N GLN A 640 -7.37 -6.87 37.03
CA GLN A 640 -8.61 -6.10 36.93
C GLN A 640 -8.67 -4.98 37.99
N LEU A 641 -8.35 -5.32 39.25
CA LEU A 641 -8.28 -4.37 40.35
C LEU A 641 -7.26 -3.25 40.08
N LEU A 642 -6.03 -3.60 39.67
CA LEU A 642 -4.96 -2.64 39.44
C LEU A 642 -5.23 -1.74 38.22
N CYS A 643 -5.84 -2.28 37.16
CA CYS A 643 -6.28 -1.51 35.99
C CYS A 643 -7.33 -0.45 36.35
N ALA A 644 -8.36 -0.84 37.10
CA ALA A 644 -9.39 0.07 37.59
C ALA A 644 -8.78 1.13 38.52
N HIS A 645 -7.97 0.70 39.50
CA HIS A 645 -7.31 1.59 40.47
C HIS A 645 -6.35 2.59 39.80
N LYS A 646 -5.59 2.17 38.78
CA LYS A 646 -4.75 3.06 37.97
C LYS A 646 -5.59 4.17 37.34
N SER A 647 -6.77 3.82 36.83
CA SER A 647 -7.67 4.75 36.17
C SER A 647 -8.36 5.69 37.15
N GLU A 648 -8.68 5.20 38.36
CA GLU A 648 -9.17 6.03 39.48
C GLU A 648 -8.11 7.07 39.87
N GLN A 649 -6.84 6.67 39.98
CA GLN A 649 -5.72 7.59 40.27
C GLN A 649 -5.50 8.64 39.16
N LEU A 650 -5.61 8.26 37.89
CA LEU A 650 -5.53 9.23 36.78
C LEU A 650 -6.64 10.27 36.86
N LEU A 651 -7.86 9.83 37.16
CA LEU A 651 -9.00 10.71 37.35
C LEU A 651 -8.78 11.69 38.51
N HIS A 652 -8.16 11.22 39.62
CA HIS A 652 -7.77 12.09 40.74
C HIS A 652 -6.72 13.15 40.37
N LEU A 653 -5.81 12.82 39.44
CA LEU A 653 -4.81 13.75 38.92
C LEU A 653 -5.36 14.70 37.85
N GLY A 654 -6.68 14.68 37.59
CA GLY A 654 -7.33 15.50 36.58
C GLY A 654 -6.97 15.11 35.13
N ARG A 655 -6.50 13.88 34.92
CA ARG A 655 -6.20 13.33 33.59
C ARG A 655 -7.32 12.40 33.14
N ASP A 656 -7.57 12.33 31.83
CA ASP A 656 -8.57 11.41 31.28
C ASP A 656 -8.03 9.97 31.27
N PRO A 657 -8.59 9.03 32.06
CA PRO A 657 -8.13 7.64 32.08
C PRO A 657 -8.43 6.89 30.77
N PHE A 658 -9.35 7.40 29.95
CA PHE A 658 -9.80 6.74 28.71
C PHE A 658 -9.40 7.51 27.46
N ALA A 659 -8.30 8.27 27.49
CA ALA A 659 -7.84 9.11 26.37
C ALA A 659 -7.83 8.36 25.01
N ASP A 660 -7.44 7.08 25.02
CA ASP A 660 -7.31 6.24 23.81
C ASP A 660 -8.62 5.58 23.33
N VAL A 661 -9.74 5.74 24.03
CA VAL A 661 -11.06 5.23 23.62
C VAL A 661 -11.67 6.17 22.56
N SER A 662 -12.43 5.63 21.60
CA SER A 662 -13.12 6.42 20.56
C SER A 662 -13.94 7.56 21.18
N PRO A 663 -13.94 8.77 20.59
CA PRO A 663 -14.79 9.87 21.05
C PRO A 663 -16.28 9.52 21.04
N ASP A 664 -16.71 8.54 20.24
CA ASP A 664 -18.11 8.08 20.18
C ASP A 664 -18.62 7.46 21.50
N TYR A 665 -17.72 7.09 22.42
CA TYR A 665 -18.02 6.53 23.74
C TYR A 665 -17.82 7.53 24.90
N LYS A 666 -17.64 8.81 24.57
CA LYS A 666 -17.28 9.88 25.52
C LYS A 666 -18.32 10.98 25.60
N GLU A 667 -19.58 10.66 25.29
CA GLU A 667 -20.68 11.60 25.55
C GLU A 667 -20.87 11.78 27.06
N GLU A 668 -21.02 13.04 27.49
CA GLU A 668 -21.25 13.38 28.88
C GLU A 668 -22.66 12.98 29.32
N LEU A 669 -22.80 12.51 30.57
CA LEU A 669 -24.11 12.20 31.13
C LEU A 669 -24.92 13.49 31.33
N THR A 670 -26.19 13.48 30.91
CA THR A 670 -27.11 14.57 31.25
C THR A 670 -27.48 14.52 32.74
N PRO A 671 -27.90 15.65 33.36
CA PRO A 671 -28.29 15.67 34.76
C PRO A 671 -29.38 14.66 35.14
N GLU A 672 -30.30 14.37 34.22
CA GLU A 672 -31.35 13.37 34.39
C GLU A 672 -30.77 11.95 34.46
N LEU A 673 -29.86 11.61 33.54
CA LEU A 673 -29.17 10.31 33.52
C LEU A 673 -28.27 10.13 34.74
N THR A 674 -27.59 11.18 35.18
CA THR A 674 -26.77 11.17 36.40
C THR A 674 -27.62 10.84 37.63
N LYS A 675 -28.84 11.38 37.73
CA LYS A 675 -29.75 11.09 38.85
C LYS A 675 -30.22 9.63 38.85
N LEU A 676 -30.52 9.08 37.67
CA LEU A 676 -30.88 7.67 37.51
C LEU A 676 -29.70 6.77 37.91
N LEU A 677 -28.50 7.09 37.45
CA LEU A 677 -27.27 6.38 37.81
C LEU A 677 -27.04 6.40 39.33
N HIS A 678 -27.15 7.56 40.00
CA HIS A 678 -26.97 7.64 41.46
C HIS A 678 -27.96 6.74 42.23
N THR A 679 -29.19 6.62 41.76
CA THR A 679 -30.21 5.76 42.40
C THR A 679 -29.79 4.30 42.39
N PHE A 680 -29.19 3.84 41.29
CA PHE A 680 -28.57 2.53 41.16
C PHE A 680 -27.33 2.40 42.07
N LEU A 681 -26.40 3.36 42.00
CA LEU A 681 -25.11 3.27 42.71
C LEU A 681 -25.26 3.13 44.23
N VAL A 682 -26.30 3.73 44.83
CA VAL A 682 -26.59 3.63 46.28
C VAL A 682 -26.89 2.19 46.73
N HIS A 683 -27.49 1.38 45.87
CA HIS A 683 -27.95 0.03 46.22
C HIS A 683 -27.10 -1.08 45.56
N SER A 684 -26.15 -0.70 44.69
CA SER A 684 -25.32 -1.62 43.92
C SER A 684 -24.04 -2.06 44.65
N ARG A 685 -23.46 -3.18 44.22
CA ARG A 685 -22.08 -3.57 44.56
C ARG A 685 -21.07 -2.70 43.79
N LEU A 686 -20.88 -1.47 44.26
CA LEU A 686 -20.14 -0.41 43.58
C LEU A 686 -18.71 -0.81 43.14
N ASP A 687 -17.94 -1.45 44.03
CA ASP A 687 -16.55 -1.85 43.72
C ASP A 687 -16.47 -2.90 42.61
N THR A 688 -17.39 -3.87 42.60
CA THR A 688 -17.46 -4.92 41.56
C THR A 688 -17.97 -4.31 40.25
N PHE A 689 -19.05 -3.53 40.30
CA PHE A 689 -19.59 -2.84 39.13
C PHE A 689 -18.54 -1.98 38.42
N LEU A 690 -17.77 -1.19 39.17
CA LEU A 690 -16.70 -0.35 38.63
C LEU A 690 -15.61 -1.16 37.94
N GLN A 691 -15.23 -2.31 38.49
CA GLN A 691 -14.20 -3.18 37.93
C GLN A 691 -14.67 -3.89 36.67
N GLU A 692 -15.90 -4.40 36.65
CA GLU A 692 -16.46 -5.06 35.46
C GLU A 692 -16.69 -4.06 34.31
N LEU A 693 -17.22 -2.88 34.65
CA LEU A 693 -17.39 -1.80 33.67
C LEU A 693 -16.03 -1.32 33.13
N HIS A 694 -15.02 -1.19 34.00
CA HIS A 694 -13.65 -0.85 33.58
C HIS A 694 -13.07 -1.87 32.62
N GLU A 695 -13.19 -3.15 32.95
CA GLU A 695 -12.67 -4.24 32.13
C GLU A 695 -13.33 -4.24 30.74
N MET A 696 -14.65 -4.07 30.66
CA MET A 696 -15.34 -3.96 29.37
C MET A 696 -14.82 -2.79 28.53
N ILE A 697 -14.62 -1.60 29.13
CA ILE A 697 -14.10 -0.42 28.42
C ILE A 697 -12.71 -0.71 27.86
N ILE A 698 -11.81 -1.29 28.67
CA ILE A 698 -10.43 -1.55 28.28
C ILE A 698 -10.32 -2.68 27.24
N LEU A 699 -11.08 -3.78 27.41
CA LEU A 699 -10.95 -4.96 26.56
C LEU A 699 -11.74 -4.88 25.25
N LYS A 700 -12.95 -4.30 25.28
CA LYS A 700 -13.87 -4.25 24.13
C LYS A 700 -13.84 -2.91 23.42
N LEU A 701 -13.91 -1.81 24.16
CA LEU A 701 -14.16 -0.48 23.58
C LEU A 701 -12.90 0.28 23.14
N ARG A 702 -11.71 -0.17 23.58
CA ARG A 702 -10.41 0.38 23.16
C ARG A 702 -9.93 -0.15 21.80
N ARG A 703 -10.62 -1.13 21.21
CA ARG A 703 -10.25 -1.73 19.92
C ARG A 703 -10.56 -0.79 18.76
N VAL A 704 -9.75 -0.89 17.69
CA VAL A 704 -9.90 -0.06 16.48
C VAL A 704 -11.29 -0.19 15.83
N GLN A 705 -11.93 -1.37 15.92
CA GLN A 705 -13.25 -1.64 15.36
C GLN A 705 -14.38 -1.66 16.41
N ALA A 706 -14.11 -1.19 17.62
CA ALA A 706 -15.09 -1.24 18.70
C ALA A 706 -16.44 -0.65 18.27
N VAL A 707 -16.45 0.46 17.51
CA VAL A 707 -17.67 1.17 17.08
C VAL A 707 -18.53 0.35 16.09
N GLU A 708 -17.92 -0.59 15.36
CA GLU A 708 -18.64 -1.47 14.42
C GLU A 708 -19.27 -2.67 15.13
N GLU A 709 -18.56 -3.24 16.11
CA GLU A 709 -19.01 -4.40 16.91
C GLU A 709 -19.95 -3.99 18.05
N PHE A 710 -19.67 -2.87 18.72
CA PHE A 710 -20.43 -2.31 19.84
C PHE A 710 -20.97 -0.95 19.44
N LYS A 711 -22.21 -0.89 18.96
CA LYS A 711 -22.74 0.40 18.48
C LYS A 711 -22.95 1.36 19.65
N PRO A 712 -22.43 2.61 19.61
CA PRO A 712 -22.56 3.57 20.71
C PRO A 712 -24.02 3.87 21.12
N LYS A 713 -24.97 3.64 20.22
CA LYS A 713 -26.41 3.85 20.47
C LYS A 713 -27.10 2.71 21.22
N TRP A 714 -26.41 1.60 21.47
CA TRP A 714 -26.97 0.49 22.24
C TRP A 714 -27.03 0.83 23.73
N SER A 715 -27.94 0.18 24.45
CA SER A 715 -28.00 0.30 25.90
C SER A 715 -26.72 -0.28 26.52
N LEU A 716 -26.14 0.44 27.49
CA LEU A 716 -25.00 -0.04 28.26
C LEU A 716 -25.39 -1.31 29.03
N LYS A 717 -26.62 -1.39 29.52
CA LYS A 717 -27.17 -2.54 30.23
C LYS A 717 -27.14 -3.80 29.38
N GLU A 718 -27.79 -3.74 28.21
CA GLU A 718 -27.87 -4.87 27.27
C GLU A 718 -26.48 -5.31 26.75
N SER A 719 -25.52 -4.39 26.74
CA SER A 719 -24.15 -4.67 26.31
C SER A 719 -23.29 -5.32 27.41
N LEU A 720 -23.58 -5.01 28.69
CA LEU A 720 -22.84 -5.51 29.85
C LEU A 720 -23.40 -6.85 30.38
N LEU A 721 -24.71 -7.10 30.27
CA LEU A 721 -25.34 -8.34 30.74
C LEU A 721 -24.70 -9.62 30.16
N PRO A 722 -24.48 -9.76 28.84
CA PRO A 722 -23.86 -10.97 28.27
C PRO A 722 -22.43 -11.20 28.78
N TYR A 723 -21.76 -10.13 29.21
CA TYR A 723 -20.42 -10.20 29.78
C TYR A 723 -20.44 -10.69 31.23
N LEU A 724 -21.46 -10.28 32.00
CA LEU A 724 -21.64 -10.65 33.40
C LEU A 724 -22.24 -12.05 33.58
N ASP A 725 -23.13 -12.51 32.69
CA ASP A 725 -23.82 -13.81 32.81
C ASP A 725 -22.86 -14.99 32.98
N ALA A 726 -21.67 -14.92 32.36
CA ALA A 726 -20.65 -15.96 32.44
C ALA A 726 -19.68 -15.79 33.63
N LYS A 727 -19.62 -14.60 34.25
CA LYS A 727 -18.56 -14.20 35.20
C LYS A 727 -19.08 -13.87 36.60
N ASP A 728 -20.16 -13.11 36.70
CA ASP A 728 -20.82 -12.73 37.95
C ASP A 728 -22.36 -12.67 37.76
N PRO A 729 -23.06 -13.81 37.92
CA PRO A 729 -24.51 -13.88 37.72
C PRO A 729 -25.30 -13.11 38.78
N GLU A 730 -24.71 -12.83 39.95
CA GLU A 730 -25.38 -12.04 40.98
C GLU A 730 -25.42 -10.56 40.60
N LEU A 731 -24.31 -10.02 40.10
CA LEU A 731 -24.27 -8.66 39.57
C LEU A 731 -25.11 -8.52 38.29
N ALA A 732 -25.19 -9.56 37.46
CA ALA A 732 -26.05 -9.57 36.27
C ALA A 732 -27.53 -9.35 36.64
N LEU A 733 -28.03 -10.07 37.65
CA LEU A 733 -29.40 -9.92 38.16
C LEU A 733 -29.65 -8.52 38.75
N GLU A 734 -28.71 -7.99 39.55
CA GLU A 734 -28.81 -6.63 40.09
C GLU A 734 -28.88 -5.57 38.97
N LEU A 735 -28.07 -5.76 37.92
CA LEU A 735 -28.02 -4.87 36.75
C LEU A 735 -29.31 -4.97 35.93
N GLU A 736 -29.84 -6.18 35.72
CA GLU A 736 -31.09 -6.43 35.00
C GLU A 736 -32.29 -5.73 35.67
N ASP A 737 -32.37 -5.81 37.00
CA ASP A 737 -33.50 -5.30 37.77
C ASP A 737 -33.46 -3.78 37.99
N THR A 738 -32.26 -3.19 38.16
CA THR A 738 -32.13 -1.83 38.73
C THR A 738 -31.32 -0.84 37.90
N PHE A 739 -30.57 -1.29 36.88
CA PHE A 739 -29.77 -0.38 36.06
C PHE A 739 -30.62 0.34 35.00
N PRO A 740 -30.43 1.66 34.78
CA PRO A 740 -31.23 2.43 33.83
C PRO A 740 -31.02 2.01 32.36
N ASP A 741 -32.09 1.74 31.63
CA ASP A 741 -32.02 1.36 30.21
C ASP A 741 -31.59 2.54 29.30
N ASP A 742 -31.88 3.78 29.73
CA ASP A 742 -31.59 5.02 29.01
C ASP A 742 -30.09 5.36 28.91
N ILE A 743 -29.23 4.73 29.73
CA ILE A 743 -27.79 4.93 29.67
C ILE A 743 -27.22 4.12 28.52
N LEU A 744 -26.83 4.82 27.45
CA LEU A 744 -26.24 4.22 26.24
C LEU A 744 -24.74 3.97 26.39
N LEU A 745 -24.19 3.11 25.51
CA LEU A 745 -22.74 2.90 25.37
C LEU A 745 -21.97 4.19 25.06
N SER A 746 -22.59 5.17 24.39
CA SER A 746 -21.99 6.49 24.17
C SER A 746 -21.63 7.21 25.46
N HIS A 747 -22.31 6.91 26.57
CA HIS A 747 -22.08 7.47 27.90
C HIS A 747 -21.21 6.59 28.82
N VAL A 748 -20.63 5.50 28.30
CA VAL A 748 -19.97 4.47 29.12
C VAL A 748 -18.79 5.02 29.94
N THR A 749 -17.96 5.89 29.35
CA THR A 749 -16.82 6.49 30.05
C THR A 749 -17.29 7.52 31.09
N GLY A 750 -18.35 8.28 30.78
CA GLY A 750 -19.00 9.19 31.73
C GLY A 750 -19.62 8.45 32.92
N THR A 751 -20.27 7.31 32.66
CA THR A 751 -20.85 6.42 33.68
C THR A 751 -19.79 5.88 34.62
N TRP A 752 -18.66 5.41 34.08
CA TRP A 752 -17.55 4.94 34.90
C TRP A 752 -16.94 6.06 35.75
N LYS A 753 -16.70 7.24 35.17
CA LYS A 753 -16.17 8.41 35.89
C LYS A 753 -17.10 8.84 37.03
N ALA A 754 -18.41 8.91 36.77
CA ALA A 754 -19.41 9.27 37.78
C ALA A 754 -19.46 8.26 38.93
N ALA A 755 -19.42 6.95 38.62
CA ALA A 755 -19.36 5.91 39.63
C ALA A 755 -18.06 5.94 40.46
N ALA A 756 -16.92 6.24 39.84
CA ALA A 756 -15.63 6.37 40.53
C ALA A 756 -15.60 7.59 41.47
N VAL A 757 -16.20 8.71 41.06
CA VAL A 757 -16.38 9.89 41.91
C VAL A 757 -17.33 9.58 43.08
N PHE A 758 -18.46 8.93 42.82
CA PHE A 758 -19.41 8.54 43.86
C PHE A 758 -18.77 7.62 44.92
N LYS A 759 -17.96 6.64 44.49
CA LYS A 759 -17.17 5.76 45.37
C LYS A 759 -16.25 6.55 46.28
N ARG A 760 -15.63 7.61 45.78
CA ARG A 760 -14.75 8.48 46.56
C ARG A 760 -15.50 9.29 47.60
N GLU A 761 -16.68 9.80 47.25
CA GLU A 761 -17.50 10.63 48.15
C GLU A 761 -18.12 9.82 49.31
N HIS A 762 -18.25 8.49 49.13
CA HIS A 762 -18.91 7.58 50.08
C HIS A 762 -17.95 6.55 50.71
N ARG A 763 -16.64 6.71 50.50
CA ARG A 763 -15.55 6.04 51.24
C ARG A 763 -15.06 6.96 52.36
#